data_AF-A0AAU9ZXT5-F1
#
_entry.id   AF-A0AAU9ZXT5-F1
#
_cell.length_a   1.000
_cell.length_b   1.000
_cell.length_c   1.000
_cell.angle_alpha   90.00
_cell.angle_beta   90.00
_cell.angle_gamma   90.00
#
_symmetry.space_group_name_H-M   'P 1'
#
loop_
_entity.id
_entity.type
_entity.pdbx_description
1 polymer ?
#
loop_
_entity_poly.entity_id
_entity_poly.type
_entity_poly.pdbx_seq_one_letter_code
_entity_poly.pdbx_strand_id
1 'polypeptide(L)'
;MFSKLTSILQHAVEALAPSLPLQEDFVYHWKAITHYYIETSDDKAPVTDTNIPSHLDQMLDILVQEESERESGETGPCMEYLLHHKILETLYTLGKADCPPGMKQQVLLFYTKLLGRIRQPLLPHINVHRPVQKLIRLCGEVLATPTENEEIQFLCIVCAKLKQDPYLVNFFLENKSKSLASRGSLLSVTSEDAPKSQDPASADSSLSLQPQELSGAPGVGHTESEDALPHQMDDLSASLDDLNVTSLPEASALPPKQDYNLVDSLLTLTRSPDGRIAVKACEGLMLLVSLPEPAAAKCLAQSTCLSELLTGRLTSLYKALPQSVDPLDIETVEAVNWGLDSYSHKEDASAFPGKRALISFLSWFDYCDQLIKEAQKTAAVALAKAIHERFFIGVMEPQLMQTSEMGILSSTALLHRIVRQVTSDVLLQEMVVFILGEQREPETLSEISRHPLRHRLIEHCDHISDEISIMTLRMFEHLLQKPNEHILYNLVLRNLEERNYTEYKPLCPEDKDAVENGLTAGAVDLEEDPLFADISPDNTLPNQGWIGSPHASPDHPKNDGKTEVHKIVNSFLCLVPDEAKSSYHVEGTGYDTYLRDAHRQFRDYCAICLRWEWPVAPKPLENCDLEATFFEGHFLKVLFDRMGRILDQPYDVNLQVTSVLSRLSLFPHPHIHEYLLDPYVNLASGCRSLFSVIVRVVGDLMVRIQRIQDFTPKLLLVRKRLLGLEPEGPIIDHITLLEGVIVLEEFCKELAAIAFVKYHASSTP
;
A
#
# COMPACT_ATOMS: atom_id res chain seq x y z
N MET A 1 -60.68 -38.49 12.84
CA MET A 1 -60.08 -39.80 13.22
C MET A 1 -59.26 -40.39 12.08
N PHE A 2 -59.82 -40.54 10.86
CA PHE A 2 -59.12 -41.13 9.70
C PHE A 2 -57.67 -40.68 9.49
N SER A 3 -57.35 -39.38 9.55
CA SER A 3 -55.97 -38.89 9.38
C SER A 3 -54.94 -39.49 10.36
N LYS A 4 -55.32 -39.77 11.61
CA LYS A 4 -54.45 -40.50 12.55
C LYS A 4 -54.31 -41.97 12.18
N LEU A 5 -55.35 -42.59 11.61
CA LEU A 5 -55.27 -43.96 11.12
C LEU A 5 -54.34 -44.06 9.91
N THR A 6 -54.40 -43.09 8.99
CA THR A 6 -53.49 -43.01 7.83
C THR A 6 -52.03 -42.81 8.29
N SER A 7 -51.77 -41.90 9.23
CA SER A 7 -50.42 -41.69 9.80
C SER A 7 -49.88 -42.92 10.53
N ILE A 8 -50.72 -43.66 11.26
CA ILE A 8 -50.33 -44.92 11.91
C ILE A 8 -50.08 -46.03 10.89
N LEU A 9 -50.86 -46.10 9.81
CA LEU A 9 -50.63 -47.03 8.70
C LEU A 9 -49.34 -46.70 7.93
N GLN A 10 -49.06 -45.42 7.71
CA GLN A 10 -47.85 -44.93 7.06
C GLN A 10 -46.60 -45.37 7.84
N HIS A 11 -46.55 -45.04 9.14
CA HIS A 11 -45.46 -45.49 10.02
C HIS A 11 -45.41 -47.01 10.22
N ALA A 12 -46.54 -47.73 10.18
CA ALA A 12 -46.53 -49.18 10.24
C ALA A 12 -45.99 -49.83 8.96
N VAL A 13 -46.20 -49.23 7.80
CA VAL A 13 -45.61 -49.68 6.52
C VAL A 13 -44.11 -49.37 6.49
N GLU A 14 -43.71 -48.17 6.90
CA GLU A 14 -42.31 -47.76 7.04
C GLU A 14 -41.54 -48.65 8.03
N ALA A 15 -42.18 -49.11 9.11
CA ALA A 15 -41.59 -50.00 10.10
C ALA A 15 -41.69 -51.51 9.78
N LEU A 16 -42.30 -51.90 8.66
CA LEU A 16 -42.46 -53.31 8.23
C LEU A 16 -41.78 -53.64 6.89
N ALA A 17 -41.39 -52.64 6.10
CA ALA A 17 -40.45 -52.85 5.01
C ALA A 17 -39.02 -53.04 5.57
N PRO A 18 -38.22 -54.00 5.08
CA PRO A 18 -36.79 -53.93 5.29
C PRO A 18 -36.27 -52.66 4.60
N SER A 19 -35.40 -51.91 5.28
CA SER A 19 -34.69 -50.78 4.68
C SER A 19 -33.95 -51.27 3.44
N LEU A 20 -34.23 -50.66 2.28
CA LEU A 20 -33.49 -50.94 1.05
C LEU A 20 -31.99 -50.75 1.28
N PRO A 21 -31.11 -51.55 0.65
CA PRO A 21 -29.69 -51.27 0.65
C PRO A 21 -29.46 -49.84 0.12
N LEU A 22 -28.63 -49.05 0.78
CA LEU A 22 -28.42 -47.62 0.44
C LEU A 22 -28.16 -47.40 -1.06
N GLN A 23 -27.44 -48.33 -1.71
CA GLN A 23 -27.16 -48.27 -3.15
C GLN A 23 -28.43 -48.43 -4.01
N GLU A 24 -29.38 -49.27 -3.63
CA GLU A 24 -30.63 -49.45 -4.38
C GLU A 24 -31.51 -48.20 -4.31
N ASP A 25 -31.56 -47.54 -3.16
CA ASP A 25 -32.33 -46.31 -2.93
C ASP A 25 -31.68 -45.09 -3.61
N PHE A 26 -30.34 -44.97 -3.53
CA PHE A 26 -29.58 -43.99 -4.31
C PHE A 26 -29.81 -44.15 -5.82
N VAL A 27 -29.82 -45.38 -6.31
CA VAL A 27 -30.10 -45.71 -7.71
C VAL A 27 -31.56 -45.44 -8.08
N TYR A 28 -32.52 -45.63 -7.16
CA TYR A 28 -33.92 -45.26 -7.35
C TYR A 28 -34.09 -43.75 -7.55
N HIS A 29 -33.51 -42.92 -6.67
CA HIS A 29 -33.58 -41.46 -6.80
C HIS A 29 -32.88 -40.94 -8.06
N TRP A 30 -31.71 -41.48 -8.43
CA TRP A 30 -31.06 -41.12 -9.69
C TRP A 30 -31.93 -41.48 -10.91
N LYS A 31 -32.52 -42.68 -10.90
CA LYS A 31 -33.46 -43.10 -11.96
C LYS A 31 -34.65 -42.14 -12.05
N ALA A 32 -35.26 -41.77 -10.94
CA ALA A 32 -36.40 -40.85 -10.91
C ALA A 32 -36.08 -39.49 -11.55
N ILE A 33 -34.89 -38.92 -11.27
CA ILE A 33 -34.41 -37.70 -11.93
C ILE A 33 -34.29 -37.93 -13.44
N THR A 34 -33.66 -39.02 -13.89
CA THR A 34 -33.53 -39.30 -15.34
C THR A 34 -34.86 -39.62 -16.02
N HIS A 35 -35.83 -40.17 -15.31
CA HIS A 35 -37.16 -40.54 -15.83
C HIS A 35 -37.99 -39.30 -16.20
N TYR A 36 -37.88 -38.24 -15.40
CA TYR A 36 -38.50 -36.94 -15.69
C TYR A 36 -38.16 -36.45 -17.10
N TYR A 37 -36.88 -36.54 -17.50
CA TYR A 37 -36.38 -36.16 -18.82
C TYR A 37 -36.71 -37.15 -19.96
N ILE A 38 -37.31 -38.30 -19.65
CA ILE A 38 -37.75 -39.31 -20.62
C ILE A 38 -39.26 -39.23 -20.86
N GLU A 39 -40.05 -38.91 -19.82
CA GLU A 39 -41.51 -38.82 -19.90
C GLU A 39 -42.05 -37.39 -20.10
N THR A 40 -41.35 -36.37 -19.62
CA THR A 40 -41.84 -34.98 -19.64
C THR A 40 -41.39 -34.27 -20.90
N SER A 41 -42.34 -33.74 -21.68
CA SER A 41 -42.08 -32.95 -22.89
C SER A 41 -42.47 -31.46 -22.74
N ASP A 42 -42.53 -30.95 -21.50
CA ASP A 42 -42.85 -29.55 -21.19
C ASP A 42 -41.71 -28.91 -20.40
N ASP A 43 -40.67 -28.48 -21.12
CA ASP A 43 -39.46 -27.85 -20.58
C ASP A 43 -39.69 -26.46 -19.94
N LYS A 44 -40.95 -26.05 -19.70
CA LYS A 44 -41.31 -24.69 -19.29
C LYS A 44 -41.71 -24.53 -17.82
N ALA A 45 -42.08 -25.61 -17.14
CA ALA A 45 -42.31 -25.57 -15.70
C ALA A 45 -40.97 -25.35 -14.98
N PRO A 46 -40.89 -24.49 -13.94
CA PRO A 46 -39.64 -24.29 -13.20
C PRO A 46 -39.27 -25.56 -12.42
N VAL A 47 -37.96 -25.80 -12.22
CA VAL A 47 -37.47 -27.00 -11.53
C VAL A 47 -38.00 -27.17 -10.10
N THR A 48 -38.39 -26.07 -9.45
CA THR A 48 -39.02 -26.02 -8.11
C THR A 48 -40.33 -26.78 -8.02
N ASP A 49 -41.04 -26.91 -9.14
CA ASP A 49 -42.37 -27.51 -9.21
C ASP A 49 -42.28 -29.00 -9.57
N THR A 50 -41.05 -29.53 -9.66
CA THR A 50 -40.71 -30.93 -9.93
C THR A 50 -40.18 -31.64 -8.68
N ASN A 51 -40.11 -32.97 -8.71
CA ASN A 51 -39.49 -33.74 -7.63
C ASN A 51 -37.93 -33.75 -7.70
N ILE A 52 -37.31 -33.13 -8.71
CA ILE A 52 -35.85 -33.18 -8.91
C ILE A 52 -35.07 -32.64 -7.69
N PRO A 53 -35.41 -31.48 -7.07
CA PRO A 53 -34.69 -30.97 -5.91
C PRO A 53 -34.73 -31.95 -4.72
N SER A 54 -35.88 -32.58 -4.48
CA SER A 54 -36.07 -33.56 -3.40
C SER A 54 -35.20 -34.81 -3.64
N HIS A 55 -35.19 -35.35 -4.86
CA HIS A 55 -34.35 -36.50 -5.20
C HIS A 55 -32.85 -36.18 -5.14
N LEU A 56 -32.42 -34.97 -5.51
CA LEU A 56 -31.02 -34.53 -5.37
C LEU A 56 -30.60 -34.45 -3.90
N ASP A 57 -31.44 -33.92 -3.01
CA ASP A 57 -31.13 -33.87 -1.58
C ASP A 57 -31.14 -35.26 -0.93
N GLN A 58 -32.09 -36.15 -1.27
CA GLN A 58 -32.05 -37.54 -0.79
C GLN A 58 -30.81 -38.31 -1.29
N MET A 59 -30.43 -38.15 -2.56
CA MET A 59 -29.18 -38.73 -3.08
C MET A 59 -27.96 -38.26 -2.27
N LEU A 60 -27.92 -36.99 -1.86
CA LEU A 60 -26.82 -36.48 -1.05
C LEU A 60 -26.87 -37.00 0.39
N ASP A 61 -28.03 -36.99 1.04
CA ASP A 61 -28.17 -37.44 2.42
C ASP A 61 -27.83 -38.94 2.56
N ILE A 62 -28.15 -39.77 1.55
CA ILE A 62 -27.71 -41.17 1.46
C ILE A 62 -26.17 -41.30 1.36
N LEU A 63 -25.49 -40.43 0.60
CA LEU A 63 -24.02 -40.44 0.51
C LEU A 63 -23.35 -40.01 1.83
N VAL A 64 -23.96 -39.06 2.54
CA VAL A 64 -23.51 -38.63 3.89
C VAL A 64 -23.76 -39.72 4.92
N GLN A 65 -24.89 -40.44 4.84
CA GLN A 65 -25.18 -41.61 5.67
C GLN A 65 -24.16 -42.73 5.41
N GLU A 66 -23.92 -43.10 4.14
CA GLU A 66 -22.93 -44.10 3.74
C GLU A 66 -21.54 -43.79 4.31
N GLU A 67 -21.09 -42.53 4.25
CA GLU A 67 -19.80 -42.11 4.81
C GLU A 67 -19.79 -42.13 6.35
N SER A 68 -20.96 -41.97 7.01
CA SER A 68 -21.08 -42.00 8.48
C SER A 68 -21.14 -43.41 9.07
N GLU A 69 -21.61 -44.39 8.29
CA GLU A 69 -21.73 -45.81 8.70
C GLU A 69 -20.46 -46.64 8.45
N ARG A 70 -19.43 -46.04 7.84
CA ARG A 70 -18.19 -46.72 7.39
C ARG A 70 -16.98 -46.42 8.26
N GLU A 71 -16.09 -47.41 8.38
CA GLU A 71 -14.74 -47.17 8.91
C GLU A 71 -13.88 -46.40 7.89
N SER A 72 -12.93 -45.61 8.40
CA SER A 72 -12.29 -44.54 7.62
C SER A 72 -11.30 -45.06 6.57
N GLY A 73 -11.68 -44.97 5.29
CA GLY A 73 -10.76 -45.14 4.15
C GLY A 73 -11.36 -45.73 2.87
N GLU A 74 -12.51 -46.41 2.96
CA GLU A 74 -13.11 -47.10 1.83
C GLU A 74 -14.30 -46.34 1.22
N THR A 75 -14.20 -46.01 -0.07
CA THR A 75 -15.32 -45.48 -0.86
C THR A 75 -16.47 -46.48 -0.89
N GLY A 76 -17.69 -46.02 -0.59
CA GLY A 76 -18.86 -46.88 -0.53
C GLY A 76 -19.58 -47.08 -1.87
N PRO A 77 -20.43 -48.11 -1.99
CA PRO A 77 -21.11 -48.48 -3.22
C PRO A 77 -22.02 -47.39 -3.83
N CYS A 78 -22.57 -46.45 -3.03
CA CYS A 78 -23.30 -45.30 -3.56
C CYS A 78 -22.33 -44.30 -4.21
N MET A 79 -21.23 -43.95 -3.52
CA MET A 79 -20.20 -43.06 -4.06
C MET A 79 -19.48 -43.69 -5.26
N GLU A 80 -19.18 -44.98 -5.22
CA GLU A 80 -18.65 -45.73 -6.37
C GLU A 80 -19.63 -45.69 -7.55
N TYR A 81 -20.93 -45.85 -7.33
CA TYR A 81 -21.92 -45.76 -8.40
C TYR A 81 -21.95 -44.35 -9.01
N LEU A 82 -21.96 -43.29 -8.18
CA LEU A 82 -21.86 -41.90 -8.61
C LEU A 82 -20.63 -41.65 -9.49
N LEU A 83 -19.48 -42.15 -9.08
CA LEU A 83 -18.20 -41.99 -9.77
C LEU A 83 -18.15 -42.82 -11.07
N HIS A 84 -18.54 -44.09 -11.06
CA HIS A 84 -18.48 -44.97 -12.23
C HIS A 84 -19.51 -44.61 -13.31
N HIS A 85 -20.75 -44.29 -12.92
CA HIS A 85 -21.81 -43.88 -13.84
C HIS A 85 -21.71 -42.40 -14.26
N LYS A 86 -20.72 -41.66 -13.76
CA LYS A 86 -20.42 -40.26 -14.10
C LYS A 86 -21.61 -39.32 -13.88
N ILE A 87 -22.39 -39.56 -12.83
CA ILE A 87 -23.62 -38.80 -12.49
C ILE A 87 -23.35 -37.29 -12.51
N LEU A 88 -22.18 -36.87 -11.99
CA LEU A 88 -21.74 -35.47 -11.98
C LEU A 88 -21.62 -34.85 -13.38
N GLU A 89 -21.09 -35.57 -14.37
CA GLU A 89 -20.97 -35.10 -15.76
C GLU A 89 -22.34 -34.97 -16.44
N THR A 90 -23.28 -35.88 -16.12
CA THR A 90 -24.68 -35.74 -16.54
C THR A 90 -25.35 -34.53 -15.87
N LEU A 91 -25.21 -34.36 -14.55
CA LEU A 91 -25.75 -33.20 -13.83
C LEU A 91 -25.18 -31.87 -14.36
N TYR A 92 -23.88 -31.81 -14.67
CA TYR A 92 -23.29 -30.65 -15.35
C TYR A 92 -23.99 -30.36 -16.68
N THR A 93 -24.27 -31.41 -17.48
CA THR A 93 -24.91 -31.26 -18.79
C THR A 93 -26.35 -30.73 -18.66
N LEU A 94 -27.11 -31.20 -17.67
CA LEU A 94 -28.46 -30.71 -17.35
C LEU A 94 -28.43 -29.26 -16.83
N GLY A 95 -27.52 -28.96 -15.90
CA GLY A 95 -27.32 -27.60 -15.37
C GLY A 95 -26.82 -26.60 -16.40
N LYS A 96 -26.13 -27.04 -17.46
CA LYS A 96 -25.78 -26.20 -18.61
C LYS A 96 -26.97 -25.94 -19.54
N ALA A 97 -27.87 -26.90 -19.70
CA ALA A 97 -29.07 -26.71 -20.52
C ALA A 97 -30.08 -25.77 -19.86
N ASP A 98 -30.11 -25.74 -18.52
CA ASP A 98 -31.12 -25.05 -17.68
C ASP A 98 -32.57 -25.35 -18.08
N CYS A 99 -32.80 -26.57 -18.58
CA CYS A 99 -34.12 -27.16 -18.76
C CYS A 99 -34.30 -28.27 -17.71
N PRO A 100 -35.38 -28.28 -16.90
CA PRO A 100 -36.33 -27.19 -16.71
C PRO A 100 -35.66 -25.94 -16.08
N PRO A 101 -36.21 -24.72 -16.27
CA PRO A 101 -35.65 -23.47 -15.75
C PRO A 101 -35.26 -23.52 -14.28
N GLY A 102 -34.03 -23.10 -13.98
CA GLY A 102 -33.44 -23.15 -12.64
C GLY A 102 -32.68 -24.43 -12.32
N MET A 103 -32.61 -25.41 -13.23
CA MET A 103 -31.78 -26.62 -13.05
C MET A 103 -30.29 -26.27 -12.80
N LYS A 104 -29.77 -25.17 -13.36
CA LYS A 104 -28.44 -24.61 -13.04
C LYS A 104 -28.29 -24.37 -11.53
N GLN A 105 -29.29 -23.76 -10.89
CA GLN A 105 -29.30 -23.48 -9.45
C GLN A 105 -29.25 -24.80 -8.64
N GLN A 106 -30.07 -25.78 -9.01
CA GLN A 106 -30.13 -27.07 -8.30
C GLN A 106 -28.83 -27.88 -8.45
N VAL A 107 -28.19 -27.82 -9.62
CA VAL A 107 -26.88 -28.44 -9.85
C VAL A 107 -25.79 -27.74 -9.04
N LEU A 108 -25.73 -26.40 -9.03
CA LEU A 108 -24.80 -25.64 -8.19
C LEU A 108 -24.99 -25.94 -6.70
N LEU A 109 -26.23 -25.99 -6.21
CA LEU A 109 -26.56 -26.38 -4.84
C LEU A 109 -26.12 -27.81 -4.51
N PHE A 110 -26.42 -28.79 -5.38
CA PHE A 110 -26.01 -30.18 -5.17
C PHE A 110 -24.48 -30.30 -5.10
N TYR A 111 -23.75 -29.69 -6.04
CA TYR A 111 -22.28 -29.68 -6.02
C TYR A 111 -21.71 -28.99 -4.78
N THR A 112 -22.30 -27.86 -4.37
CA THR A 112 -21.86 -27.10 -3.19
C THR A 112 -22.05 -27.91 -1.91
N LYS A 113 -23.24 -28.51 -1.74
CA LYS A 113 -23.54 -29.38 -0.59
C LYS A 113 -22.70 -30.67 -0.62
N LEU A 114 -22.45 -31.27 -1.79
CA LEU A 114 -21.60 -32.47 -1.96
C LEU A 114 -20.15 -32.20 -1.55
N LEU A 115 -19.53 -31.16 -2.10
CA LEU A 115 -18.15 -30.77 -1.75
C LEU A 115 -18.03 -30.26 -0.30
N GLY A 116 -19.09 -29.70 0.26
CA GLY A 116 -19.12 -29.17 1.63
C GLY A 116 -19.37 -30.21 2.73
N ARG A 117 -20.21 -31.23 2.48
CA ARG A 117 -20.60 -32.23 3.49
C ARG A 117 -19.74 -33.48 3.49
N ILE A 118 -19.29 -33.94 2.32
CA ILE A 118 -18.50 -35.17 2.19
C ILE A 118 -17.06 -34.93 2.68
N ARG A 119 -16.57 -35.85 3.51
CA ARG A 119 -15.28 -35.76 4.21
C ARG A 119 -14.13 -36.35 3.38
N GLN A 120 -14.38 -37.45 2.66
CA GLN A 120 -13.36 -38.06 1.79
C GLN A 120 -12.96 -37.09 0.65
N PRO A 121 -11.69 -37.11 0.20
CA PRO A 121 -11.19 -36.15 -0.79
C PRO A 121 -11.74 -36.47 -2.18
N LEU A 122 -12.86 -35.84 -2.56
CA LEU A 122 -13.52 -36.07 -3.85
C LEU A 122 -12.79 -35.46 -5.05
N LEU A 123 -12.21 -34.26 -4.91
CA LEU A 123 -11.60 -33.52 -6.02
C LEU A 123 -10.43 -34.24 -6.77
N PRO A 124 -9.57 -35.06 -6.13
CA PRO A 124 -8.62 -35.92 -6.85
C PRO A 124 -9.26 -36.79 -7.96
N HIS A 125 -10.51 -37.24 -7.79
CA HIS A 125 -11.16 -38.14 -8.72
C HIS A 125 -11.48 -37.45 -10.06
N ILE A 126 -11.10 -38.11 -11.16
CA ILE A 126 -11.23 -37.58 -12.53
C ILE A 126 -12.68 -37.32 -12.97
N ASN A 127 -13.64 -38.04 -12.39
CA ASN A 127 -15.07 -37.87 -12.62
C ASN A 127 -15.70 -36.81 -11.69
N VAL A 128 -14.91 -36.16 -10.82
CA VAL A 128 -15.31 -35.02 -9.98
C VAL A 128 -14.66 -33.73 -10.48
N HIS A 129 -13.32 -33.63 -10.57
CA HIS A 129 -12.70 -32.36 -10.94
C HIS A 129 -13.04 -31.90 -12.36
N ARG A 130 -13.26 -32.82 -13.32
CA ARG A 130 -13.63 -32.43 -14.70
C ARG A 130 -15.02 -31.77 -14.76
N PRO A 131 -16.09 -32.34 -14.18
CA PRO A 131 -17.35 -31.61 -14.05
C PRO A 131 -17.24 -30.33 -13.22
N VAL A 132 -16.47 -30.30 -12.12
CA VAL A 132 -16.24 -29.06 -11.33
C VAL A 132 -15.57 -27.97 -12.18
N GLN A 133 -14.49 -28.27 -12.90
CA GLN A 133 -13.82 -27.35 -13.85
C GLN A 133 -14.80 -26.79 -14.90
N LYS A 134 -15.72 -27.62 -15.39
CA LYS A 134 -16.72 -27.24 -16.38
C LYS A 134 -17.85 -26.39 -15.79
N LEU A 135 -18.24 -26.65 -14.54
CA LEU A 135 -19.28 -25.90 -13.82
C LEU A 135 -18.76 -24.52 -13.39
N ILE A 136 -17.48 -24.42 -13.01
CA ILE A 136 -16.80 -23.13 -12.75
C ILE A 136 -16.94 -22.19 -13.95
N ARG A 137 -16.77 -22.69 -15.19
CA ARG A 137 -16.92 -21.89 -16.41
C ARG A 137 -18.31 -21.28 -16.61
N LEU A 138 -19.35 -21.88 -16.05
CA LEU A 138 -20.73 -21.36 -16.12
C LEU A 138 -21.00 -20.28 -15.06
N CYS A 139 -20.04 -20.01 -14.17
CA CYS A 139 -20.16 -19.02 -13.10
C CYS A 139 -19.63 -17.66 -13.58
N GLY A 140 -20.41 -16.61 -13.40
CA GLY A 140 -20.05 -15.25 -13.83
C GLY A 140 -20.20 -14.96 -15.34
N GLU A 141 -20.74 -15.89 -16.15
CA GLU A 141 -20.98 -15.65 -17.59
C GLU A 141 -21.93 -14.45 -17.82
N VAL A 142 -22.88 -14.23 -16.90
CA VAL A 142 -23.81 -13.10 -16.89
C VAL A 142 -24.01 -12.64 -15.44
N LEU A 143 -23.78 -11.35 -15.18
CA LEU A 143 -24.01 -10.71 -13.86
C LEU A 143 -25.48 -10.34 -13.67
N ALA A 144 -25.90 -10.09 -12.43
CA ALA A 144 -27.29 -9.82 -12.03
C ALA A 144 -28.29 -10.97 -12.35
N THR A 145 -27.81 -12.21 -12.42
CA THR A 145 -28.67 -13.39 -12.60
C THR A 145 -29.17 -13.91 -11.25
N PRO A 146 -30.35 -14.57 -11.19
CA PRO A 146 -30.84 -15.17 -9.94
C PRO A 146 -29.99 -16.34 -9.42
N THR A 147 -28.93 -16.73 -10.13
CA THR A 147 -27.99 -17.82 -9.74
C THR A 147 -26.64 -17.32 -9.23
N GLU A 148 -26.35 -16.01 -9.25
CA GLU A 148 -25.05 -15.49 -8.75
C GLU A 148 -24.76 -15.90 -7.30
N ASN A 149 -25.79 -16.07 -6.47
CA ASN A 149 -25.70 -16.50 -5.07
C ASN A 149 -25.19 -17.96 -4.96
N GLU A 150 -25.75 -18.89 -5.72
CA GLU A 150 -25.33 -20.29 -5.74
C GLU A 150 -24.01 -20.47 -6.50
N GLU A 151 -23.76 -19.68 -7.54
CA GLU A 151 -22.48 -19.60 -8.23
C GLU A 151 -21.36 -19.20 -7.27
N ILE A 152 -21.52 -18.12 -6.49
CA ILE A 152 -20.47 -17.69 -5.58
C ILE A 152 -20.27 -18.66 -4.41
N GLN A 153 -21.36 -19.24 -3.87
CA GLN A 153 -21.24 -20.29 -2.85
C GLN A 153 -20.46 -21.52 -3.38
N PHE A 154 -20.71 -21.93 -4.63
CA PHE A 154 -19.98 -23.01 -5.29
C PHE A 154 -18.49 -22.67 -5.49
N LEU A 155 -18.17 -21.47 -5.99
CA LEU A 155 -16.77 -21.06 -6.15
C LEU A 155 -16.04 -20.94 -4.79
N CYS A 156 -16.71 -20.42 -3.75
CA CYS A 156 -16.16 -20.34 -2.40
C CYS A 156 -15.84 -21.72 -1.81
N ILE A 157 -16.71 -22.74 -1.96
CA ILE A 157 -16.40 -24.08 -1.44
C ILE A 157 -15.27 -24.77 -2.23
N VAL A 158 -15.16 -24.51 -3.54
CA VAL A 158 -13.98 -24.94 -4.32
C VAL A 158 -12.71 -24.28 -3.78
N CYS A 159 -12.70 -22.97 -3.54
CA CYS A 159 -11.54 -22.27 -2.98
C CYS A 159 -11.18 -22.78 -1.58
N ALA A 160 -12.17 -23.04 -0.72
CA ALA A 160 -11.95 -23.64 0.59
C ALA A 160 -11.35 -25.05 0.51
N LYS A 161 -11.81 -25.89 -0.44
CA LYS A 161 -11.22 -27.21 -0.70
C LYS A 161 -9.82 -27.14 -1.30
N LEU A 162 -9.52 -26.14 -2.13
CA LEU A 162 -8.14 -25.90 -2.59
C LEU A 162 -7.22 -25.42 -1.46
N LYS A 163 -7.72 -24.69 -0.46
CA LYS A 163 -6.95 -24.34 0.75
C LYS A 163 -6.82 -25.51 1.74
N GLN A 164 -7.74 -26.48 1.70
CA GLN A 164 -7.64 -27.75 2.45
C GLN A 164 -6.64 -28.73 1.80
N ASP A 165 -6.63 -28.82 0.47
CA ASP A 165 -5.84 -29.78 -0.32
C ASP A 165 -4.99 -29.06 -1.40
N PRO A 166 -3.94 -28.28 -1.04
CA PRO A 166 -3.31 -27.33 -1.97
C PRO A 166 -2.54 -27.93 -3.15
N TYR A 167 -2.15 -29.21 -3.06
CA TYR A 167 -1.60 -29.97 -4.19
C TYR A 167 -2.58 -30.09 -5.37
N LEU A 168 -3.89 -29.89 -5.15
CA LEU A 168 -4.91 -29.91 -6.18
C LEU A 168 -4.95 -28.66 -7.06
N VAL A 169 -4.28 -27.58 -6.67
CA VAL A 169 -4.41 -26.27 -7.32
C VAL A 169 -3.97 -26.32 -8.79
N ASN A 170 -3.01 -27.19 -9.13
CA ASN A 170 -2.58 -27.44 -10.51
C ASN A 170 -3.65 -28.11 -11.40
N PHE A 171 -4.77 -28.60 -10.85
CA PHE A 171 -5.94 -29.01 -11.65
C PHE A 171 -6.91 -27.87 -11.95
N PHE A 172 -6.91 -26.80 -11.14
CA PHE A 172 -7.91 -25.72 -11.24
C PHE A 172 -7.34 -24.38 -11.74
N LEU A 173 -6.02 -24.19 -11.60
CA LEU A 173 -5.27 -23.13 -12.27
C LEU A 173 -4.53 -23.67 -13.51
N GLU A 174 -3.56 -24.57 -13.36
CA GLU A 174 -2.63 -24.91 -14.44
C GLU A 174 -3.28 -25.72 -15.60
N ASN A 175 -3.39 -25.09 -16.78
CA ASN A 175 -3.94 -25.73 -17.97
C ASN A 175 -2.86 -26.47 -18.79
N LYS A 176 -3.12 -27.73 -19.16
CA LYS A 176 -2.10 -28.70 -19.61
C LYS A 176 -1.54 -28.51 -21.04
N SER A 177 -1.77 -27.37 -21.68
CA SER A 177 -1.32 -27.09 -23.05
C SER A 177 0.20 -27.22 -23.23
N LYS A 178 1.00 -26.86 -22.22
CA LYS A 178 2.47 -27.02 -22.23
C LYS A 178 2.95 -28.46 -21.93
N SER A 179 2.14 -29.28 -21.26
CA SER A 179 2.54 -30.64 -20.83
C SER A 179 2.58 -31.66 -21.96
N LEU A 180 1.82 -31.46 -23.05
CA LEU A 180 1.90 -32.32 -24.23
C LEU A 180 3.14 -32.04 -25.08
N ALA A 181 3.59 -30.78 -25.14
CA ALA A 181 4.76 -30.38 -25.92
C ALA A 181 6.06 -31.00 -25.39
N SER A 182 6.29 -31.00 -24.07
CA SER A 182 7.50 -31.59 -23.48
C SER A 182 7.54 -33.12 -23.55
N ARG A 183 6.38 -33.79 -23.55
CA ARG A 183 6.28 -35.25 -23.70
C ARG A 183 6.53 -35.76 -25.13
N GLY A 184 6.55 -34.89 -26.13
CA GLY A 184 6.92 -35.25 -27.51
C GLY A 184 8.42 -35.48 -27.75
N SER A 185 9.28 -35.09 -26.80
CA SER A 185 10.74 -35.00 -27.01
C SER A 185 11.56 -35.93 -26.10
N LEU A 186 11.12 -37.18 -25.92
CA LEU A 186 11.83 -38.17 -25.08
C LEU A 186 11.84 -39.62 -25.64
N LEU A 187 11.61 -39.81 -26.95
CA LEU A 187 11.59 -41.13 -27.60
C LEU A 187 12.32 -41.16 -28.96
N SER A 188 13.60 -40.77 -28.98
CA SER A 188 14.51 -41.08 -30.10
C SER A 188 15.98 -41.18 -29.67
N VAL A 189 16.34 -42.39 -29.22
CA VAL A 189 17.66 -43.08 -29.31
C VAL A 189 18.96 -42.26 -29.17
N THR A 190 19.77 -42.61 -28.18
CA THR A 190 21.22 -42.33 -28.14
C THR A 190 22.04 -43.43 -28.83
N SER A 191 22.86 -43.12 -29.83
CA SER A 191 24.19 -43.75 -30.05
C SER A 191 24.98 -43.15 -31.24
N GLU A 192 26.21 -42.72 -30.92
CA GLU A 192 27.47 -42.84 -31.70
C GLU A 192 27.74 -42.00 -32.99
N ASP A 193 28.90 -41.34 -32.91
CA ASP A 193 29.88 -40.95 -33.94
C ASP A 193 29.62 -39.87 -35.01
N ALA A 194 30.75 -39.37 -35.53
CA ALA A 194 30.93 -38.10 -36.23
C ALA A 194 32.14 -38.18 -37.19
N PRO A 195 32.60 -37.09 -37.81
CA PRO A 195 31.88 -36.20 -38.73
C PRO A 195 32.60 -36.09 -40.11
N LYS A 196 31.91 -35.62 -41.17
CA LYS A 196 32.52 -34.78 -42.25
C LYS A 196 31.59 -34.28 -43.37
N SER A 197 31.72 -32.98 -43.65
CA SER A 197 31.78 -32.29 -44.96
C SER A 197 30.68 -32.38 -46.04
N GLN A 198 30.38 -31.18 -46.58
CA GLN A 198 30.06 -30.84 -47.99
C GLN A 198 28.60 -30.91 -48.50
N ASP A 199 28.04 -29.70 -48.68
CA ASP A 199 27.14 -29.27 -49.78
C ASP A 199 27.80 -29.43 -51.19
N PRO A 200 27.09 -29.23 -52.34
CA PRO A 200 25.68 -28.83 -52.53
C PRO A 200 24.88 -29.66 -53.57
N ALA A 201 23.64 -29.22 -53.85
CA ALA A 201 23.07 -28.99 -55.19
C ALA A 201 21.88 -29.86 -55.72
N SER A 202 20.74 -29.16 -55.85
CA SER A 202 19.86 -29.06 -57.05
C SER A 202 19.00 -30.22 -57.60
N ALA A 203 17.76 -29.83 -57.93
CA ALA A 203 16.95 -30.18 -59.12
C ALA A 203 15.94 -31.35 -59.09
N ASP A 204 14.66 -30.94 -59.19
CA ASP A 204 13.63 -31.40 -60.14
C ASP A 204 12.95 -32.78 -60.05
N SER A 205 11.86 -32.87 -60.82
CA SER A 205 10.96 -34.01 -61.07
C SER A 205 10.09 -34.47 -59.88
N SER A 206 8.92 -33.89 -59.64
CA SER A 206 7.67 -34.01 -60.44
C SER A 206 7.08 -35.42 -60.51
N LEU A 207 5.86 -35.60 -59.99
CA LEU A 207 4.78 -36.33 -60.65
C LEU A 207 3.44 -35.94 -60.02
N SER A 208 2.44 -35.69 -60.86
CA SER A 208 1.07 -35.34 -60.47
C SER A 208 0.15 -36.55 -60.58
N LEU A 209 -1.03 -36.49 -59.95
CA LEU A 209 -2.28 -36.92 -60.58
C LEU A 209 -3.50 -36.39 -59.80
N GLN A 210 -4.45 -35.82 -60.56
CA GLN A 210 -5.78 -35.40 -60.12
C GLN A 210 -6.80 -36.52 -60.50
N PRO A 211 -8.08 -36.47 -60.10
CA PRO A 211 -9.04 -35.84 -61.04
C PRO A 211 -10.32 -35.20 -60.42
N GLN A 212 -10.74 -34.09 -61.03
CA GLN A 212 -12.14 -33.76 -61.46
C GLN A 212 -13.31 -33.62 -60.46
N GLU A 213 -14.44 -32.97 -60.81
CA GLU A 213 -14.68 -31.67 -61.49
C GLU A 213 -16.19 -31.31 -61.52
N LEU A 214 -16.55 -30.19 -62.18
CA LEU A 214 -17.88 -29.72 -62.63
C LEU A 214 -18.81 -29.03 -61.60
N SER A 215 -19.71 -28.09 -61.97
CA SER A 215 -19.71 -26.99 -62.97
C SER A 215 -21.03 -26.19 -62.86
N GLY A 216 -21.06 -24.88 -63.20
CA GLY A 216 -22.31 -24.18 -63.56
C GLY A 216 -22.53 -22.76 -63.01
N ALA A 217 -22.87 -21.81 -63.90
CA ALA A 217 -23.28 -20.41 -63.67
C ALA A 217 -24.34 -20.05 -64.77
N PRO A 218 -24.76 -18.78 -65.09
CA PRO A 218 -24.46 -17.45 -64.52
C PRO A 218 -25.66 -16.42 -64.47
N GLY A 219 -25.40 -15.17 -64.02
CA GLY A 219 -26.10 -13.93 -64.46
C GLY A 219 -27.25 -13.36 -63.59
N VAL A 220 -27.72 -12.10 -63.69
CA VAL A 220 -27.33 -10.85 -64.43
C VAL A 220 -27.91 -9.59 -63.71
N GLY A 221 -27.25 -8.42 -63.76
CA GLY A 221 -27.79 -7.06 -63.40
C GLY A 221 -26.87 -6.27 -62.45
N HIS A 222 -26.38 -5.04 -62.67
CA HIS A 222 -26.95 -3.72 -63.14
C HIS A 222 -27.85 -3.02 -62.09
N THR A 223 -27.70 -1.72 -61.74
CA THR A 223 -26.79 -0.63 -62.19
C THR A 223 -26.73 0.56 -61.19
N GLU A 224 -25.75 1.48 -61.38
CA GLU A 224 -25.81 2.95 -61.09
C GLU A 224 -25.96 3.46 -59.62
N SER A 225 -25.52 4.67 -59.21
CA SER A 225 -24.60 5.70 -59.77
C SER A 225 -24.17 6.68 -58.62
N GLU A 226 -22.90 7.07 -58.44
CA GLU A 226 -22.12 8.23 -58.96
C GLU A 226 -21.99 9.44 -57.97
N ASP A 227 -21.11 10.40 -58.33
CA ASP A 227 -20.75 11.68 -57.69
C ASP A 227 -20.05 11.69 -56.30
N ALA A 228 -19.05 12.55 -56.03
CA ALA A 228 -18.15 13.32 -56.90
C ALA A 228 -16.87 13.77 -56.15
N LEU A 229 -15.77 13.95 -56.88
CA LEU A 229 -14.50 14.64 -56.51
C LEU A 229 -14.46 16.02 -57.27
N PRO A 230 -13.52 17.01 -57.07
CA PRO A 230 -12.06 16.78 -56.96
C PRO A 230 -11.12 17.90 -56.37
N HIS A 231 -9.79 17.66 -56.47
CA HIS A 231 -8.62 18.59 -56.51
C HIS A 231 -8.39 19.56 -55.31
N GLN A 232 -7.16 19.90 -54.87
CA GLN A 232 -5.84 20.14 -55.52
C GLN A 232 -4.69 19.49 -54.68
N MET A 233 -3.53 19.03 -55.21
CA MET A 233 -2.37 19.75 -55.81
C MET A 233 -1.58 20.63 -54.79
N ASP A 234 -0.23 20.59 -54.66
CA ASP A 234 0.86 20.16 -55.56
C ASP A 234 2.06 19.40 -54.89
N ASP A 235 2.91 18.76 -55.72
CA ASP A 235 4.38 18.46 -55.67
C ASP A 235 5.10 17.96 -54.38
N LEU A 236 5.89 16.86 -54.37
CA LEU A 236 7.19 16.55 -55.03
C LEU A 236 8.38 17.44 -54.55
N SER A 237 9.63 17.01 -54.30
CA SER A 237 10.35 15.71 -54.08
C SER A 237 11.84 16.06 -53.70
N ALA A 238 12.85 15.24 -53.35
CA ALA A 238 13.14 13.80 -53.21
C ALA A 238 14.43 13.59 -52.33
N SER A 239 14.84 12.32 -52.05
CA SER A 239 16.13 11.85 -51.43
C SER A 239 16.51 12.35 -50.02
N LEU A 240 16.86 11.54 -49.00
CA LEU A 240 17.73 10.34 -48.82
C LEU A 240 19.18 10.66 -48.39
N ASP A 241 19.76 9.69 -47.67
CA ASP A 241 21.10 9.63 -47.04
C ASP A 241 21.25 10.52 -45.76
N ASP A 242 21.80 10.07 -44.61
CA ASP A 242 22.32 8.73 -44.29
C ASP A 242 22.23 8.33 -42.78
N LEU A 243 22.11 7.02 -42.55
CA LEU A 243 22.48 6.18 -41.38
C LEU A 243 22.46 6.71 -39.90
N ASN A 244 21.59 6.08 -39.09
CA ASN A 244 21.94 5.11 -38.00
C ASN A 244 21.33 5.34 -36.59
N VAL A 245 20.13 4.78 -36.34
CA VAL A 245 19.68 4.36 -34.99
C VAL A 245 18.99 3.00 -35.11
N THR A 246 19.32 2.06 -34.21
CA THR A 246 18.77 0.70 -34.22
C THR A 246 17.44 0.64 -33.45
N SER A 247 16.30 0.52 -34.14
CA SER A 247 15.00 0.30 -33.50
C SER A 247 14.71 -1.18 -33.27
N LEU A 248 14.19 -1.50 -32.09
CA LEU A 248 13.64 -2.83 -31.77
C LEU A 248 12.27 -2.99 -32.43
N PRO A 249 11.89 -4.19 -32.92
CA PRO A 249 10.59 -4.40 -33.52
C PRO A 249 9.49 -4.47 -32.46
N GLU A 250 8.71 -3.39 -32.32
CA GLU A 250 7.44 -3.43 -31.60
C GLU A 250 6.43 -4.32 -32.31
N ALA A 251 6.28 -5.54 -31.80
CA ALA A 251 5.16 -6.43 -32.12
C ALA A 251 4.72 -7.14 -30.85
N SER A 252 3.87 -6.49 -30.06
CA SER A 252 3.31 -7.02 -28.81
C SER A 252 2.29 -8.13 -29.08
N ALA A 253 2.79 -9.28 -29.54
CA ALA A 253 2.03 -10.51 -29.65
C ALA A 253 1.59 -10.96 -28.24
N LEU A 254 0.38 -10.56 -27.86
CA LEU A 254 -0.31 -11.03 -26.66
C LEU A 254 -0.19 -12.57 -26.60
N PRO A 255 0.35 -13.15 -25.51
CA PRO A 255 0.41 -14.59 -25.38
C PRO A 255 -1.02 -15.17 -25.46
N PRO A 256 -1.20 -16.35 -26.06
CA PRO A 256 -2.53 -16.93 -26.24
C PRO A 256 -3.20 -17.08 -24.87
N LYS A 257 -4.38 -16.45 -24.72
CA LYS A 257 -5.16 -16.48 -23.49
C LYS A 257 -5.33 -17.94 -23.04
N GLN A 258 -4.94 -18.20 -21.81
CA GLN A 258 -5.12 -19.48 -21.13
C GLN A 258 -6.28 -19.26 -20.17
N ASP A 259 -7.34 -20.05 -20.29
CA ASP A 259 -8.56 -19.83 -19.50
C ASP A 259 -8.31 -20.26 -18.04
N TYR A 260 -8.10 -19.30 -17.13
CA TYR A 260 -7.86 -19.50 -15.70
C TYR A 260 -9.17 -19.43 -14.92
N ASN A 261 -10.12 -20.24 -15.40
CA ASN A 261 -11.56 -20.18 -15.18
C ASN A 261 -11.99 -19.84 -13.74
N LEU A 262 -11.38 -20.42 -12.71
CA LEU A 262 -11.74 -20.14 -11.32
C LEU A 262 -11.44 -18.69 -10.92
N VAL A 263 -10.28 -18.18 -11.31
CA VAL A 263 -9.85 -16.81 -11.04
C VAL A 263 -10.64 -15.83 -11.91
N ASP A 264 -10.88 -16.17 -13.17
CA ASP A 264 -11.63 -15.32 -14.11
C ASP A 264 -13.11 -15.18 -13.73
N SER A 265 -13.78 -16.26 -13.31
CA SER A 265 -15.15 -16.24 -12.79
C SER A 265 -15.28 -15.45 -11.48
N LEU A 266 -14.36 -15.65 -10.53
CA LEU A 266 -14.31 -14.84 -9.30
C LEU A 266 -14.09 -13.35 -9.61
N LEU A 267 -13.10 -13.02 -10.44
CA LEU A 267 -12.81 -11.63 -10.84
C LEU A 267 -14.02 -10.96 -11.51
N THR A 268 -14.79 -11.72 -12.29
CA THR A 268 -16.03 -11.24 -12.91
C THR A 268 -17.10 -10.97 -11.85
N LEU A 269 -17.33 -11.90 -10.91
CA LEU A 269 -18.27 -11.74 -9.81
C LEU A 269 -17.88 -10.62 -8.81
N THR A 270 -16.61 -10.20 -8.71
CA THR A 270 -16.26 -8.97 -7.94
C THR A 270 -16.96 -7.71 -8.47
N ARG A 271 -17.48 -7.75 -9.71
CA ARG A 271 -18.22 -6.66 -10.37
C ARG A 271 -19.75 -6.83 -10.29
N SER A 272 -20.25 -7.84 -9.58
CA SER A 272 -21.69 -8.03 -9.35
C SER A 272 -22.30 -6.79 -8.67
N PRO A 273 -23.54 -6.40 -9.02
CA PRO A 273 -24.23 -5.28 -8.34
C PRO A 273 -24.67 -5.62 -6.91
N ASP A 274 -24.72 -6.91 -6.51
CA ASP A 274 -24.86 -7.27 -5.09
C ASP A 274 -23.48 -7.24 -4.41
N GLY A 275 -23.29 -6.26 -3.53
CA GLY A 275 -22.07 -6.12 -2.73
C GLY A 275 -21.71 -7.36 -1.91
N ARG A 276 -22.69 -8.19 -1.51
CA ARG A 276 -22.43 -9.45 -0.79
C ARG A 276 -21.73 -10.49 -1.68
N ILE A 277 -22.16 -10.56 -2.93
CA ILE A 277 -21.60 -11.47 -3.95
C ILE A 277 -20.20 -10.98 -4.34
N ALA A 278 -20.04 -9.66 -4.55
CA ALA A 278 -18.75 -9.05 -4.81
C ALA A 278 -17.74 -9.27 -3.66
N VAL A 279 -18.16 -9.12 -2.40
CA VAL A 279 -17.31 -9.38 -1.22
C VAL A 279 -16.95 -10.87 -1.11
N LYS A 280 -17.89 -11.78 -1.33
CA LYS A 280 -17.60 -13.23 -1.34
C LYS A 280 -16.66 -13.64 -2.48
N ALA A 281 -16.71 -12.96 -3.63
CA ALA A 281 -15.73 -13.12 -4.70
C ALA A 281 -14.32 -12.63 -4.31
N CYS A 282 -14.24 -11.50 -3.61
CA CYS A 282 -12.99 -10.99 -3.03
C CYS A 282 -12.41 -11.95 -1.95
N GLU A 283 -13.25 -12.49 -1.06
CA GLU A 283 -12.84 -13.57 -0.12
C GLU A 283 -12.30 -14.80 -0.86
N GLY A 284 -12.98 -15.23 -1.93
CA GLY A 284 -12.54 -16.36 -2.76
C GLY A 284 -11.16 -16.15 -3.38
N LEU A 285 -10.89 -14.95 -3.91
CA LEU A 285 -9.56 -14.57 -4.43
C LEU A 285 -8.51 -14.52 -3.31
N MET A 286 -8.87 -14.03 -2.13
CA MET A 286 -7.99 -14.00 -0.95
C MET A 286 -7.61 -15.42 -0.49
N LEU A 287 -8.53 -16.39 -0.55
CA LEU A 287 -8.24 -17.81 -0.30
C LEU A 287 -7.27 -18.40 -1.34
N LEU A 288 -7.27 -17.93 -2.59
CA LEU A 288 -6.37 -18.41 -3.65
C LEU A 288 -4.96 -17.80 -3.59
N VAL A 289 -4.82 -16.49 -3.31
CA VAL A 289 -3.47 -15.89 -3.19
C VAL A 289 -2.73 -16.34 -1.94
N SER A 290 -3.44 -16.77 -0.89
CA SER A 290 -2.90 -17.28 0.37
C SER A 290 -2.60 -18.80 0.36
N LEU A 291 -2.57 -19.43 -0.83
CA LEU A 291 -2.11 -20.81 -1.01
C LEU A 291 -0.57 -20.88 -0.87
N PRO A 292 -0.01 -21.89 -0.19
CA PRO A 292 1.43 -21.97 0.06
C PRO A 292 2.27 -22.46 -1.15
N GLU A 293 1.66 -22.94 -2.22
CA GLU A 293 2.32 -23.52 -3.39
C GLU A 293 2.96 -22.45 -4.31
N PRO A 294 4.30 -22.39 -4.44
CA PRO A 294 4.96 -21.40 -5.29
C PRO A 294 4.55 -21.45 -6.76
N ALA A 295 4.10 -22.62 -7.24
CA ALA A 295 3.52 -22.79 -8.56
C ALA A 295 2.18 -22.05 -8.70
N ALA A 296 1.31 -22.10 -7.68
CA ALA A 296 0.04 -21.39 -7.66
C ALA A 296 0.25 -19.87 -7.64
N ALA A 297 1.12 -19.36 -6.75
CA ALA A 297 1.42 -17.94 -6.70
C ALA A 297 2.07 -17.41 -7.99
N LYS A 298 2.97 -18.19 -8.61
CA LYS A 298 3.54 -17.85 -9.92
C LYS A 298 2.47 -17.85 -11.02
N CYS A 299 1.56 -18.81 -11.01
CA CYS A 299 0.45 -18.90 -11.95
C CYS A 299 -0.49 -17.68 -11.83
N LEU A 300 -0.91 -17.35 -10.60
CA LEU A 300 -1.73 -16.18 -10.29
C LEU A 300 -1.06 -14.88 -10.78
N ALA A 301 0.22 -14.69 -10.44
CA ALA A 301 0.98 -13.49 -10.76
C ALA A 301 1.35 -13.30 -12.24
N GLN A 302 1.65 -14.39 -12.97
CA GLN A 302 2.28 -14.32 -14.30
C GLN A 302 1.40 -14.89 -15.43
N SER A 303 0.25 -15.48 -15.13
CA SER A 303 -0.57 -16.16 -16.13
C SER A 303 -2.05 -15.80 -16.10
N THR A 304 -2.56 -15.27 -14.98
CA THR A 304 -3.92 -14.71 -14.90
C THR A 304 -3.92 -13.19 -15.11
N CYS A 305 -5.06 -12.61 -15.49
CA CYS A 305 -5.23 -11.16 -15.56
C CYS A 305 -5.51 -10.50 -14.18
N LEU A 306 -5.24 -11.18 -13.05
CA LEU A 306 -5.52 -10.68 -11.69
C LEU A 306 -4.93 -9.28 -11.45
N SER A 307 -3.60 -9.12 -11.60
CA SER A 307 -2.93 -7.83 -11.42
C SER A 307 -3.52 -6.73 -12.31
N GLU A 308 -3.84 -7.08 -13.56
CA GLU A 308 -4.38 -6.12 -14.55
C GLU A 308 -5.79 -5.64 -14.19
N LEU A 309 -6.65 -6.55 -13.73
CA LEU A 309 -8.04 -6.26 -13.39
C LEU A 309 -8.17 -5.54 -12.05
N LEU A 310 -7.28 -5.84 -11.08
CA LEU A 310 -7.17 -5.10 -9.81
C LEU A 310 -6.76 -3.64 -10.06
N THR A 311 -5.64 -3.43 -10.78
CA THR A 311 -5.12 -2.09 -11.12
C THR A 311 -6.09 -1.32 -12.01
N GLY A 312 -6.68 -1.95 -13.03
CA GLY A 312 -7.65 -1.32 -13.92
C GLY A 312 -8.91 -0.83 -13.17
N ARG A 313 -9.39 -1.59 -12.18
CA ARG A 313 -10.50 -1.15 -11.32
C ARG A 313 -10.07 -0.03 -10.36
N LEU A 314 -8.89 -0.11 -9.76
CA LEU A 314 -8.35 0.96 -8.90
C LEU A 314 -8.23 2.29 -9.67
N THR A 315 -7.61 2.25 -10.85
CA THR A 315 -7.52 3.38 -11.79
C THR A 315 -8.90 3.89 -12.22
N SER A 316 -9.87 3.01 -12.47
CA SER A 316 -11.24 3.40 -12.85
C SER A 316 -12.00 4.07 -11.70
N LEU A 317 -11.77 3.66 -10.45
CA LEU A 317 -12.39 4.26 -9.27
C LEU A 317 -11.75 5.62 -8.94
N TYR A 318 -10.42 5.73 -9.04
CA TYR A 318 -9.71 7.00 -8.90
C TYR A 318 -10.17 8.03 -9.96
N LYS A 319 -10.31 7.61 -11.23
CA LYS A 319 -10.82 8.47 -12.31
C LYS A 319 -12.32 8.78 -12.21
N ALA A 320 -13.04 8.16 -11.28
CA ALA A 320 -14.44 8.46 -10.97
C ALA A 320 -14.61 9.41 -9.75
N LEU A 321 -13.52 9.82 -9.10
CA LEU A 321 -13.54 10.85 -8.06
C LEU A 321 -13.91 12.21 -8.68
N PRO A 322 -14.93 12.93 -8.17
CA PRO A 322 -15.24 14.26 -8.67
C PRO A 322 -14.12 15.26 -8.42
N GLN A 323 -13.88 16.16 -9.37
CA GLN A 323 -12.94 17.29 -9.22
C GLN A 323 -13.40 18.35 -8.19
N SER A 324 -14.61 18.18 -7.63
CA SER A 324 -15.23 19.06 -6.64
C SER A 324 -15.24 18.47 -5.21
N VAL A 325 -14.46 17.42 -4.94
CA VAL A 325 -14.29 16.92 -3.56
C VAL A 325 -13.30 17.85 -2.84
N ASP A 326 -13.68 18.32 -1.66
CA ASP A 326 -12.84 19.15 -0.81
C ASP A 326 -11.68 18.32 -0.21
N PRO A 327 -10.42 18.82 -0.21
CA PRO A 327 -9.31 18.18 0.50
C PRO A 327 -9.57 17.91 2.00
N LEU A 328 -10.37 18.75 2.66
CA LEU A 328 -10.81 18.53 4.04
C LEU A 328 -11.88 17.44 4.15
N ASP A 329 -12.80 17.34 3.17
CA ASP A 329 -13.70 16.19 3.05
C ASP A 329 -12.90 14.89 2.85
N ILE A 330 -11.79 14.95 2.09
CA ILE A 330 -10.85 13.83 1.97
C ILE A 330 -10.22 13.50 3.34
N GLU A 331 -9.88 14.46 4.20
CA GLU A 331 -9.33 14.23 5.54
C GLU A 331 -10.36 13.76 6.61
N THR A 332 -11.66 14.04 6.46
CA THR A 332 -12.67 13.71 7.49
C THR A 332 -13.26 12.30 7.43
N VAL A 333 -13.21 11.59 6.29
CA VAL A 333 -13.71 10.21 6.17
C VAL A 333 -13.07 9.27 7.22
N GLU A 334 -13.86 8.45 7.90
CA GLU A 334 -13.38 7.46 8.86
C GLU A 334 -12.51 6.36 8.19
N ALA A 335 -11.95 5.44 8.97
CA ALA A 335 -11.14 4.35 8.44
C ALA A 335 -11.99 3.38 7.61
N VAL A 336 -11.85 3.44 6.27
CA VAL A 336 -12.55 2.56 5.34
C VAL A 336 -11.86 1.20 5.31
N ASN A 337 -12.60 0.16 5.74
CA ASN A 337 -12.19 -1.24 5.66
C ASN A 337 -13.02 -1.94 4.59
N TRP A 338 -12.40 -2.75 3.74
CA TRP A 338 -13.09 -3.43 2.65
C TRP A 338 -14.18 -4.38 3.16
N GLY A 339 -15.29 -4.48 2.41
CA GLY A 339 -16.37 -5.44 2.64
C GLY A 339 -17.27 -5.19 3.87
N LEU A 340 -17.01 -4.15 4.68
CA LEU A 340 -17.86 -3.75 5.81
C LEU A 340 -18.83 -2.60 5.50
N ASP A 341 -18.85 -2.13 4.25
CA ASP A 341 -19.62 -0.98 3.77
C ASP A 341 -21.15 -1.14 3.97
N SER A 342 -21.63 -0.74 5.14
CA SER A 342 -23.05 -0.70 5.49
C SER A 342 -23.70 0.59 4.95
N TYR A 343 -23.79 0.69 3.61
CA TYR A 343 -24.20 1.91 2.89
C TYR A 343 -25.58 2.47 3.33
N SER A 344 -25.61 3.38 4.31
CA SER A 344 -26.79 4.19 4.58
C SER A 344 -26.98 5.23 3.48
N HIS A 345 -27.81 4.88 2.49
CA HIS A 345 -28.14 5.71 1.33
C HIS A 345 -28.68 7.11 1.69
N LYS A 346 -29.06 7.35 2.95
CA LYS A 346 -29.52 8.67 3.44
C LYS A 346 -28.38 9.51 4.02
N GLU A 347 -27.44 8.90 4.74
CA GLU A 347 -26.31 9.61 5.38
C GLU A 347 -25.18 9.91 4.39
N ASP A 348 -24.95 9.03 3.41
CA ASP A 348 -23.94 9.26 2.36
C ASP A 348 -24.29 10.43 1.43
N ALA A 349 -25.58 10.65 1.20
CA ALA A 349 -26.08 11.71 0.32
C ALA A 349 -26.18 13.08 1.03
N SER A 350 -26.12 13.11 2.36
CA SER A 350 -26.23 14.33 3.18
C SER A 350 -24.89 14.86 3.71
N ALA A 351 -23.78 14.20 3.40
CA ALA A 351 -22.44 14.61 3.81
C ALA A 351 -21.82 15.59 2.80
N PHE A 352 -21.15 15.07 1.76
CA PHE A 352 -20.50 15.90 0.73
C PHE A 352 -20.55 15.26 -0.68
N PRO A 353 -20.51 16.06 -1.76
CA PRO A 353 -20.50 15.56 -3.13
C PRO A 353 -19.27 14.67 -3.39
N GLY A 354 -19.50 13.41 -3.78
CA GLY A 354 -18.43 12.47 -4.12
C GLY A 354 -18.00 11.51 -3.00
N LYS A 355 -18.51 11.65 -1.76
CA LYS A 355 -18.19 10.73 -0.63
C LYS A 355 -18.25 9.25 -1.01
N ARG A 356 -19.28 8.82 -1.75
CA ARG A 356 -19.43 7.42 -2.19
C ARG A 356 -18.38 6.97 -3.19
N ALA A 357 -17.90 7.85 -4.08
CA ALA A 357 -16.81 7.54 -5.01
C ALA A 357 -15.48 7.40 -4.23
N LEU A 358 -15.23 8.30 -3.28
CA LEU A 358 -14.06 8.24 -2.40
C LEU A 358 -14.05 6.97 -1.53
N ILE A 359 -15.17 6.63 -0.87
CA ILE A 359 -15.28 5.36 -0.12
C ILE A 359 -15.09 4.16 -1.06
N SER A 360 -15.69 4.15 -2.26
CA SER A 360 -15.51 3.05 -3.22
C SER A 360 -14.04 2.87 -3.64
N PHE A 361 -13.32 3.97 -3.82
CA PHE A 361 -11.88 3.96 -4.11
C PHE A 361 -11.06 3.45 -2.92
N LEU A 362 -11.26 4.00 -1.72
CA LEU A 362 -10.52 3.60 -0.50
C LEU A 362 -10.83 2.16 -0.05
N SER A 363 -12.07 1.70 -0.23
CA SER A 363 -12.52 0.32 0.05
C SER A 363 -11.88 -0.68 -0.93
N TRP A 364 -11.73 -0.30 -2.21
CA TRP A 364 -10.99 -1.12 -3.18
C TRP A 364 -9.47 -1.07 -3.00
N PHE A 365 -8.93 0.06 -2.54
CA PHE A 365 -7.50 0.19 -2.21
C PHE A 365 -7.13 -0.66 -0.99
N ASP A 366 -7.93 -0.64 0.08
CA ASP A 366 -7.75 -1.52 1.23
C ASP A 366 -7.85 -3.01 0.83
N TYR A 367 -8.84 -3.39 0.01
CA TYR A 367 -8.90 -4.75 -0.52
C TYR A 367 -7.60 -5.15 -1.25
N CYS A 368 -7.02 -4.25 -2.05
CA CYS A 368 -5.73 -4.51 -2.70
C CYS A 368 -4.58 -4.66 -1.68
N ASP A 369 -4.52 -3.83 -0.63
CA ASP A 369 -3.51 -3.92 0.43
C ASP A 369 -3.62 -5.24 1.21
N GLN A 370 -4.82 -5.59 1.70
CA GLN A 370 -5.05 -6.84 2.43
C GLN A 370 -4.84 -8.07 1.51
N LEU A 371 -5.19 -8.00 0.22
CA LEU A 371 -4.92 -9.08 -0.74
C LEU A 371 -3.42 -9.31 -0.94
N ILE A 372 -2.61 -8.24 -1.01
CA ILE A 372 -1.14 -8.33 -1.12
C ILE A 372 -0.53 -8.87 0.18
N LYS A 373 -1.08 -8.49 1.33
CA LYS A 373 -0.64 -8.90 2.67
C LYS A 373 -0.87 -10.39 2.96
N GLU A 374 -2.03 -10.93 2.54
CA GLU A 374 -2.36 -12.35 2.66
C GLU A 374 -1.76 -13.21 1.52
N ALA A 375 -1.23 -12.59 0.45
CA ALA A 375 -0.66 -13.32 -0.67
C ALA A 375 0.71 -13.95 -0.34
N GLN A 376 0.97 -15.14 -0.91
CA GLN A 376 2.32 -15.70 -0.91
C GLN A 376 3.31 -14.70 -1.54
N LYS A 377 4.49 -14.54 -0.92
CA LYS A 377 5.51 -13.51 -1.23
C LYS A 377 5.76 -13.24 -2.73
N THR A 378 5.79 -14.27 -3.58
CA THR A 378 5.98 -14.11 -5.03
C THR A 378 4.79 -13.49 -5.76
N ALA A 379 3.56 -13.76 -5.31
CA ALA A 379 2.36 -13.07 -5.80
C ALA A 379 2.25 -11.67 -5.18
N ALA A 380 2.52 -11.51 -3.89
CA ALA A 380 2.52 -10.21 -3.20
C ALA A 380 3.40 -9.17 -3.92
N VAL A 381 4.66 -9.53 -4.24
CA VAL A 381 5.58 -8.64 -4.97
C VAL A 381 5.08 -8.31 -6.38
N ALA A 382 4.55 -9.29 -7.12
CA ALA A 382 4.04 -9.04 -8.48
C ALA A 382 2.77 -8.16 -8.50
N LEU A 383 1.90 -8.32 -7.50
CA LEU A 383 0.70 -7.49 -7.33
C LEU A 383 1.07 -6.06 -6.92
N ALA A 384 1.99 -5.90 -5.95
CA ALA A 384 2.45 -4.59 -5.50
C ALA A 384 3.16 -3.81 -6.62
N LYS A 385 4.05 -4.46 -7.39
CA LYS A 385 4.69 -3.85 -8.57
C LYS A 385 3.71 -3.43 -9.65
N ALA A 386 2.66 -4.24 -9.91
CA ALA A 386 1.61 -3.83 -10.84
C ALA A 386 0.87 -2.56 -10.38
N ILE A 387 0.64 -2.38 -9.07
CA ILE A 387 0.07 -1.14 -8.52
C ILE A 387 1.07 0.03 -8.64
N HIS A 388 2.36 -0.20 -8.37
CA HIS A 388 3.40 0.81 -8.55
C HIS A 388 3.44 1.33 -10.00
N GLU A 389 3.60 0.43 -10.97
CA GLU A 389 3.70 0.76 -12.39
C GLU A 389 2.39 1.38 -12.92
N ARG A 390 1.24 0.73 -12.70
CA ARG A 390 -0.02 1.05 -13.40
C ARG A 390 -0.89 2.08 -12.66
N PHE A 391 -0.66 2.31 -11.37
CA PHE A 391 -1.44 3.26 -10.57
C PHE A 391 -0.58 4.37 -9.95
N PHE A 392 0.50 4.07 -9.23
CA PHE A 392 1.32 5.14 -8.64
C PHE A 392 2.01 5.98 -9.72
N ILE A 393 2.85 5.37 -10.58
CA ILE A 393 3.44 6.07 -11.74
C ILE A 393 2.36 6.39 -12.78
N GLY A 394 1.63 5.38 -13.26
CA GLY A 394 0.72 5.52 -14.40
C GLY A 394 -0.54 6.39 -14.21
N VAL A 395 -0.87 6.81 -12.98
CA VAL A 395 -2.07 7.62 -12.68
C VAL A 395 -1.82 8.71 -11.65
N MET A 396 -1.09 8.43 -10.56
CA MET A 396 -0.98 9.35 -9.42
C MET A 396 0.14 10.38 -9.60
N GLU A 397 1.30 10.00 -10.13
CA GLU A 397 2.43 10.90 -10.38
C GLU A 397 2.06 12.12 -11.25
N PRO A 398 1.33 11.99 -12.39
CA PRO A 398 0.90 13.14 -13.18
C PRO A 398 -0.10 14.05 -12.47
N GLN A 399 -0.70 13.60 -11.35
CA GLN A 399 -1.60 14.40 -10.52
C GLN A 399 -0.86 15.09 -9.37
N LEU A 400 0.24 14.51 -8.88
CA LEU A 400 1.12 15.14 -7.88
C LEU A 400 2.07 16.17 -8.52
N MET A 401 2.49 15.94 -9.77
CA MET A 401 3.40 16.83 -10.52
C MET A 401 2.67 18.00 -11.22
N GLN A 402 1.38 18.22 -10.96
CA GLN A 402 0.62 19.33 -11.57
C GLN A 402 0.90 20.70 -10.92
N THR A 403 0.43 21.77 -11.55
CA THR A 403 0.69 23.16 -11.14
C THR A 403 -0.53 23.91 -10.62
N SER A 404 -1.73 23.31 -10.66
CA SER A 404 -2.93 23.88 -10.05
C SER A 404 -2.89 23.73 -8.54
N GLU A 405 -3.11 24.81 -7.78
CA GLU A 405 -3.14 24.81 -6.32
C GLU A 405 -4.16 23.79 -5.76
N MET A 406 -5.43 23.89 -6.16
CA MET A 406 -6.46 22.91 -5.81
C MET A 406 -6.08 21.48 -6.25
N GLY A 407 -5.45 21.33 -7.41
CA GLY A 407 -5.01 20.03 -7.92
C GLY A 407 -3.90 19.40 -7.06
N ILE A 408 -2.91 20.19 -6.65
CA ILE A 408 -1.84 19.79 -5.72
C ILE A 408 -2.44 19.42 -4.37
N LEU A 409 -3.33 20.24 -3.82
CA LEU A 409 -3.93 20.01 -2.51
C LEU A 409 -4.79 18.73 -2.50
N SER A 410 -5.66 18.52 -3.50
CA SER A 410 -6.47 17.30 -3.63
C SER A 410 -5.62 16.05 -3.87
N SER A 411 -4.59 16.10 -4.72
CA SER A 411 -3.73 14.93 -4.99
C SER A 411 -2.83 14.59 -3.79
N THR A 412 -2.33 15.58 -3.07
CA THR A 412 -1.55 15.38 -1.84
C THR A 412 -2.43 14.86 -0.69
N ALA A 413 -3.69 15.31 -0.58
CA ALA A 413 -4.66 14.75 0.37
C ALA A 413 -4.98 13.26 0.06
N LEU A 414 -5.16 12.92 -1.22
CA LEU A 414 -5.33 11.52 -1.64
C LEU A 414 -4.06 10.68 -1.36
N LEU A 415 -2.87 11.21 -1.62
CA LEU A 415 -1.59 10.57 -1.27
C LEU A 415 -1.47 10.37 0.25
N HIS A 416 -1.78 11.38 1.06
CA HIS A 416 -1.78 11.29 2.53
C HIS A 416 -2.73 10.19 3.03
N ARG A 417 -3.92 10.07 2.43
CA ARG A 417 -4.85 8.97 2.76
C ARG A 417 -4.33 7.60 2.36
N ILE A 418 -3.77 7.46 1.16
CA ILE A 418 -3.12 6.23 0.69
C ILE A 418 -1.98 5.84 1.64
N VAL A 419 -1.09 6.78 1.96
CA VAL A 419 0.00 6.59 2.93
C VAL A 419 -0.56 6.14 4.26
N ARG A 420 -1.55 6.84 4.84
CA ARG A 420 -2.17 6.45 6.11
C ARG A 420 -2.76 5.03 6.05
N GLN A 421 -3.42 4.65 4.96
CA GLN A 421 -4.17 3.39 4.83
C GLN A 421 -3.31 2.14 4.55
N VAL A 422 -2.17 2.22 3.83
CA VAL A 422 -1.34 1.03 3.52
C VAL A 422 -0.87 0.30 4.79
N THR A 423 -1.11 -1.02 4.86
CA THR A 423 -0.70 -1.91 5.97
C THR A 423 0.14 -3.11 5.53
N SER A 424 0.27 -3.38 4.23
CA SER A 424 1.09 -4.47 3.71
C SER A 424 2.54 -4.04 3.53
N ASP A 425 3.50 -4.77 4.15
CA ASP A 425 4.93 -4.48 4.06
C ASP A 425 5.43 -4.34 2.60
N VAL A 426 4.88 -5.16 1.69
CA VAL A 426 5.29 -5.20 0.29
C VAL A 426 4.74 -3.99 -0.49
N LEU A 427 3.48 -3.62 -0.28
CA LEU A 427 2.90 -2.42 -0.91
C LEU A 427 3.51 -1.14 -0.30
N LEU A 428 3.82 -1.15 1.00
CA LEU A 428 4.56 -0.09 1.68
C LEU A 428 5.94 0.11 1.06
N GLN A 429 6.70 -0.94 0.79
CA GLN A 429 8.00 -0.82 0.12
C GLN A 429 7.87 -0.17 -1.26
N GLU A 430 6.94 -0.65 -2.11
CA GLU A 430 6.73 -0.09 -3.45
C GLU A 430 6.21 1.37 -3.39
N MET A 431 5.39 1.73 -2.39
CA MET A 431 4.94 3.11 -2.16
C MET A 431 6.07 4.02 -1.67
N VAL A 432 6.96 3.53 -0.80
CA VAL A 432 8.13 4.28 -0.30
C VAL A 432 9.12 4.53 -1.44
N VAL A 433 9.39 3.53 -2.28
CA VAL A 433 10.21 3.70 -3.50
C VAL A 433 9.57 4.69 -4.47
N PHE A 434 8.23 4.67 -4.62
CA PHE A 434 7.53 5.68 -5.42
C PHE A 434 7.72 7.11 -4.89
N ILE A 435 7.46 7.35 -3.59
CA ILE A 435 7.53 8.70 -3.00
C ILE A 435 8.98 9.22 -2.91
N LEU A 436 9.94 8.36 -2.56
CA LEU A 436 11.30 8.77 -2.16
C LEU A 436 12.43 8.30 -3.09
N GLY A 437 12.17 7.35 -3.99
CA GLY A 437 13.18 6.73 -4.84
C GLY A 437 14.00 5.65 -4.11
N GLU A 438 14.83 4.91 -4.84
CA GLU A 438 15.68 3.83 -4.26
C GLU A 438 17.04 4.33 -3.73
N GLN A 439 17.38 5.61 -3.94
CA GLN A 439 18.75 6.09 -3.78
C GLN A 439 19.19 6.22 -2.31
N ARG A 440 20.26 5.50 -1.95
CA ARG A 440 20.92 5.58 -0.64
C ARG A 440 22.17 6.47 -0.58
N GLU A 441 22.76 6.84 -1.72
CA GLU A 441 23.90 7.77 -1.73
C GLU A 441 23.54 9.13 -1.11
N PRO A 442 24.47 9.84 -0.44
CA PRO A 442 24.23 11.16 0.12
C PRO A 442 23.65 12.16 -0.90
N GLU A 443 22.68 12.96 -0.48
CA GLU A 443 22.13 14.00 -1.36
C GLU A 443 23.14 15.15 -1.52
N THR A 444 23.29 15.67 -2.74
CA THR A 444 24.11 16.85 -3.03
C THR A 444 23.24 17.96 -3.63
N LEU A 445 23.65 19.23 -3.49
CA LEU A 445 22.90 20.38 -4.03
C LEU A 445 22.67 20.30 -5.55
N SER A 446 23.55 19.63 -6.29
CA SER A 446 23.44 19.39 -7.73
C SER A 446 22.49 18.25 -8.12
N GLU A 447 22.15 17.36 -7.19
CA GLU A 447 21.37 16.14 -7.46
C GLU A 447 20.02 16.07 -6.72
N ILE A 448 19.58 17.15 -6.05
CA ILE A 448 18.29 17.19 -5.33
C ILE A 448 17.11 16.72 -6.22
N SER A 449 17.10 17.13 -7.49
CA SER A 449 16.06 16.80 -8.46
C SER A 449 16.18 15.40 -9.09
N ARG A 450 17.16 14.58 -8.67
CA ARG A 450 17.40 13.21 -9.20
C ARG A 450 16.23 12.25 -9.00
N HIS A 451 15.35 12.51 -8.02
CA HIS A 451 13.99 11.97 -8.00
C HIS A 451 12.97 13.12 -8.02
N PRO A 452 12.38 13.45 -9.18
CA PRO A 452 11.55 14.65 -9.34
C PRO A 452 10.35 14.74 -8.39
N LEU A 453 9.68 13.61 -8.12
CA LEU A 453 8.52 13.60 -7.23
C LEU A 453 8.90 13.93 -5.78
N ARG A 454 9.95 13.30 -5.24
CA ARG A 454 10.48 13.61 -3.90
C ARG A 454 10.89 15.07 -3.80
N HIS A 455 11.63 15.58 -4.78
CA HIS A 455 12.04 16.98 -4.81
C HIS A 455 10.82 17.91 -4.75
N ARG A 456 9.82 17.67 -5.62
CA ARG A 456 8.62 18.49 -5.71
C ARG A 456 7.75 18.45 -4.46
N LEU A 457 7.57 17.28 -3.84
CA LEU A 457 6.85 17.15 -2.57
C LEU A 457 7.59 17.87 -1.42
N ILE A 458 8.92 17.86 -1.39
CA ILE A 458 9.67 18.62 -0.38
C ILE A 458 9.59 20.14 -0.64
N GLU A 459 9.59 20.60 -1.89
CA GLU A 459 9.29 22.02 -2.21
C GLU A 459 7.90 22.44 -1.71
N HIS A 460 6.91 21.55 -1.77
CA HIS A 460 5.54 21.85 -1.34
C HIS A 460 5.42 22.06 0.18
N CYS A 461 6.37 21.62 0.99
CA CYS A 461 6.45 21.96 2.42
C CYS A 461 6.85 23.44 2.68
N ASP A 462 7.33 24.16 1.66
CA ASP A 462 7.55 25.61 1.68
C ASP A 462 6.75 26.33 0.59
N HIS A 463 5.54 25.85 0.32
CA HIS A 463 4.68 26.50 -0.67
C HIS A 463 4.14 27.85 -0.14
N ILE A 464 3.81 28.75 -1.07
CA ILE A 464 3.18 30.05 -0.76
C ILE A 464 1.74 29.92 -0.24
N SER A 465 1.12 28.76 -0.50
CA SER A 465 -0.16 28.38 0.10
C SER A 465 0.08 27.55 1.35
N ASP A 466 -0.41 28.04 2.49
CA ASP A 466 -0.26 27.37 3.78
C ASP A 466 -1.00 26.03 3.83
N GLU A 467 -2.13 25.90 3.13
CA GLU A 467 -2.89 24.64 3.05
C GLU A 467 -2.07 23.52 2.37
N ILE A 468 -1.38 23.82 1.27
CA ILE A 468 -0.46 22.88 0.61
C ILE A 468 0.72 22.54 1.52
N SER A 469 1.30 23.54 2.20
CA SER A 469 2.39 23.32 3.14
C SER A 469 1.98 22.40 4.29
N ILE A 470 0.83 22.67 4.90
CA ILE A 470 0.23 21.89 6.00
C ILE A 470 -0.09 20.46 5.55
N MET A 471 -0.77 20.28 4.42
CA MET A 471 -1.15 18.97 3.88
C MET A 471 0.10 18.12 3.56
N THR A 472 1.13 18.73 2.97
CA THR A 472 2.35 18.01 2.59
C THR A 472 3.22 17.67 3.80
N LEU A 473 3.33 18.56 4.79
CA LEU A 473 3.96 18.27 6.07
C LEU A 473 3.23 17.13 6.81
N ARG A 474 1.89 17.13 6.85
CA ARG A 474 1.08 16.02 7.40
C ARG A 474 1.32 14.70 6.65
N MET A 475 1.46 14.74 5.32
CA MET A 475 1.79 13.58 4.51
C MET A 475 3.14 12.98 4.94
N PHE A 476 4.19 13.79 5.04
CA PHE A 476 5.49 13.33 5.52
C PHE A 476 5.47 12.89 7.00
N GLU A 477 4.71 13.55 7.89
CA GLU A 477 4.61 13.11 9.29
C GLU A 477 3.95 11.73 9.42
N HIS A 478 3.00 11.40 8.53
CA HIS A 478 2.35 10.08 8.49
C HIS A 478 3.24 9.04 7.79
N LEU A 479 4.06 9.46 6.82
CA LEU A 479 5.06 8.60 6.19
C LEU A 479 6.13 8.17 7.21
N LEU A 480 6.63 9.10 8.04
CA LEU A 480 7.58 8.82 9.13
C LEU A 480 7.05 7.83 10.18
N GLN A 481 5.72 7.67 10.31
CA GLN A 481 5.11 6.70 11.23
C GLN A 481 5.07 5.26 10.68
N LYS A 482 5.51 5.01 9.44
CA LYS A 482 5.47 3.68 8.82
C LYS A 482 6.72 2.85 9.15
N PRO A 483 6.59 1.52 9.28
CA PRO A 483 7.68 0.61 9.66
C PRO A 483 8.64 0.30 8.49
N ASN A 484 9.14 1.34 7.81
CA ASN A 484 10.14 1.21 6.75
C ASN A 484 11.33 2.16 7.00
N GLU A 485 12.48 1.58 7.32
CA GLU A 485 13.73 2.30 7.63
C GLU A 485 14.18 3.23 6.48
N HIS A 486 13.90 2.86 5.22
CA HIS A 486 14.32 3.65 4.07
C HIS A 486 13.69 5.05 4.04
N ILE A 487 12.54 5.24 4.70
CA ILE A 487 11.89 6.55 4.82
C ILE A 487 12.79 7.53 5.57
N LEU A 488 13.24 7.14 6.76
CA LEU A 488 14.14 7.95 7.58
C LEU A 488 15.52 8.07 6.93
N TYR A 489 15.98 7.00 6.29
CA TYR A 489 17.27 6.98 5.62
C TYR A 489 17.37 7.98 4.45
N ASN A 490 16.35 7.99 3.58
CA ASN A 490 16.29 8.82 2.37
C ASN A 490 15.93 10.30 2.66
N LEU A 491 15.14 10.54 3.71
CA LEU A 491 14.80 11.90 4.16
C LEU A 491 15.88 12.55 5.02
N VAL A 492 16.67 11.77 5.76
CA VAL A 492 17.61 12.28 6.79
C VAL A 492 18.97 11.57 6.79
N LEU A 493 19.03 10.26 7.07
CA LEU A 493 20.29 9.64 7.55
C LEU A 493 21.45 9.70 6.55
N ARG A 494 21.18 9.47 5.25
CA ARG A 494 22.20 9.46 4.20
C ARG A 494 23.02 10.75 4.09
N ASN A 495 22.53 11.85 4.66
CA ASN A 495 23.21 13.15 4.70
C ASN A 495 23.93 13.42 6.04
N LEU A 496 23.75 12.58 7.06
CA LEU A 496 24.31 12.75 8.42
C LEU A 496 25.34 11.68 8.82
N GLU A 497 25.40 10.53 8.15
CA GLU A 497 26.25 9.39 8.55
C GLU A 497 27.76 9.72 8.61
N GLU A 498 28.24 10.57 7.70
CA GLU A 498 29.65 11.02 7.62
C GLU A 498 29.98 12.22 8.53
N ARG A 499 28.99 12.83 9.18
CA ARG A 499 29.19 13.88 10.23
C ARG A 499 29.96 15.14 9.79
N ASN A 500 30.02 15.45 8.49
CA ASN A 500 30.67 16.65 7.92
C ASN A 500 30.14 17.99 8.46
N TYR A 501 29.01 17.99 9.18
CA TYR A 501 28.54 19.13 9.94
C TYR A 501 29.42 19.48 11.16
N THR A 502 30.38 18.63 11.54
CA THR A 502 31.28 18.83 12.68
C THR A 502 32.63 19.44 12.27
N GLU A 503 33.13 20.40 13.05
CA GLU A 503 34.47 20.94 12.86
C GLU A 503 35.52 19.99 13.47
N TYR A 504 36.17 19.20 12.62
CA TYR A 504 37.28 18.33 13.03
C TYR A 504 38.60 19.09 13.02
N LYS A 505 39.08 19.48 14.20
CA LYS A 505 40.47 19.91 14.43
C LYS A 505 41.30 18.67 14.82
N PRO A 506 42.12 18.09 13.93
CA PRO A 506 43.02 17.00 14.31
C PRO A 506 44.02 17.51 15.36
N LEU A 507 44.24 16.72 16.42
CA LEU A 507 45.19 17.03 17.48
C LEU A 507 46.60 17.24 16.92
N CYS A 508 47.08 18.48 16.92
CA CYS A 508 48.45 18.79 16.55
C CYS A 508 49.41 18.15 17.56
N PRO A 509 50.64 17.76 17.16
CA PRO A 509 51.62 17.20 18.10
C PRO A 509 51.91 18.14 19.28
N GLU A 510 51.88 19.45 19.03
CA GLU A 510 52.14 20.51 20.00
C GLU A 510 51.06 20.63 21.10
N ASP A 511 49.82 20.22 20.82
CA ASP A 511 48.74 20.20 21.83
C ASP A 511 48.97 19.13 22.92
N LYS A 512 49.70 18.05 22.60
CA LYS A 512 50.08 17.04 23.61
C LYS A 512 51.05 17.63 24.63
N ASP A 513 52.04 18.38 24.14
CA ASP A 513 53.01 19.06 24.99
C ASP A 513 52.35 20.20 25.80
N ALA A 514 51.34 20.88 25.24
CA ALA A 514 50.56 21.89 25.96
C ALA A 514 49.73 21.29 27.11
N VAL A 515 49.04 20.16 26.85
CA VAL A 515 48.25 19.43 27.86
C VAL A 515 49.14 18.81 28.95
N GLU A 516 50.32 18.28 28.61
CA GLU A 516 51.24 17.72 29.61
C GLU A 516 51.92 18.81 30.47
N ASN A 517 52.01 20.04 29.97
CA ASN A 517 52.54 21.20 30.73
C ASN A 517 51.46 22.10 31.37
N GLY A 518 50.18 21.74 31.27
CA GLY A 518 49.08 22.44 31.94
C GLY A 518 48.75 23.84 31.40
N LEU A 519 49.10 24.13 30.14
CA LEU A 519 48.73 25.36 29.45
C LEU A 519 47.55 25.10 28.50
N THR A 520 46.43 25.78 28.73
CA THR A 520 45.23 25.66 27.88
C THR A 520 45.46 26.31 26.51
N ALA A 521 45.75 25.49 25.50
CA ALA A 521 45.68 25.90 24.10
C ALA A 521 44.23 26.20 23.69
N GLY A 522 44.04 27.12 22.74
CA GLY A 522 42.77 27.25 22.02
C GLY A 522 41.61 27.94 22.75
N ALA A 523 41.87 28.95 23.58
CA ALA A 523 40.84 29.96 23.88
C ALA A 523 40.58 30.78 22.60
N VAL A 524 39.64 30.32 21.77
CA VAL A 524 39.18 31.07 20.58
C VAL A 524 38.30 32.21 21.08
N ASP A 525 38.81 33.43 20.97
CA ASP A 525 38.02 34.63 21.19
C ASP A 525 36.96 34.73 20.08
N LEU A 526 35.70 34.98 20.45
CA LEU A 526 34.59 35.02 19.49
C LEU A 526 34.33 36.44 18.94
N GLU A 527 35.10 37.43 19.37
CA GLU A 527 35.11 38.78 18.80
C GLU A 527 36.14 38.92 17.66
N GLU A 528 35.90 38.28 16.51
CA GLU A 528 36.29 38.77 15.16
C GLU A 528 35.75 37.85 14.03
N ASP A 529 34.51 38.08 13.57
CA ASP A 529 34.04 37.58 12.26
C ASP A 529 34.44 38.59 11.16
N PRO A 530 35.29 38.22 10.18
CA PRO A 530 35.75 39.13 9.12
C PRO A 530 34.64 39.70 8.20
N LEU A 531 33.40 39.20 8.28
CA LEU A 531 32.28 39.65 7.44
C LEU A 531 31.60 40.94 7.93
N PHE A 532 31.92 41.46 9.12
CA PHE A 532 31.15 42.55 9.77
C PHE A 532 31.88 43.89 9.98
N ALA A 533 32.96 44.12 9.24
CA ALA A 533 33.76 45.36 9.31
C ALA A 533 33.12 46.58 8.62
N ASP A 534 31.89 46.98 8.99
CA ASP A 534 31.28 48.26 8.53
C ASP A 534 30.16 48.83 9.43
N ILE A 535 30.31 48.77 10.76
CA ILE A 535 29.44 49.49 11.73
C ILE A 535 30.28 50.38 12.65
N SER A 536 29.96 51.68 12.70
CA SER A 536 30.73 52.71 13.40
C SER A 536 30.74 52.54 14.93
N PRO A 537 31.91 52.55 15.60
CA PRO A 537 32.03 52.35 17.05
C PRO A 537 31.80 53.64 17.84
N ASP A 538 30.55 54.06 18.05
CA ASP A 538 30.25 55.18 18.96
C ASP A 538 28.84 55.12 19.59
N ASN A 539 28.61 54.14 20.49
CA ASN A 539 27.57 54.18 21.53
C ASN A 539 27.72 53.00 22.53
N THR A 540 28.56 53.16 23.55
CA THR A 540 28.69 52.17 24.64
C THR A 540 27.49 52.18 25.58
N LEU A 541 26.71 51.10 25.62
CA LEU A 541 25.69 50.82 26.63
C LEU A 541 26.22 49.82 27.68
N PRO A 542 26.15 50.11 28.99
CA PRO A 542 26.82 49.31 30.01
C PRO A 542 25.95 48.15 30.53
N ASN A 543 25.82 47.06 29.78
CA ASN A 543 25.32 45.78 30.32
C ASN A 543 25.72 44.52 29.52
N GLN A 544 27.01 44.35 29.20
CA GLN A 544 27.53 43.05 28.72
C GLN A 544 27.80 42.12 29.91
N GLY A 545 27.23 40.91 29.88
CA GLY A 545 27.40 39.90 30.94
C GLY A 545 26.57 38.62 30.81
N TRP A 546 25.64 38.55 29.85
CA TRP A 546 24.75 37.38 29.63
C TRP A 546 25.03 36.60 28.32
N ILE A 547 26.05 36.99 27.56
CA ILE A 547 26.54 36.23 26.40
C ILE A 547 28.00 35.88 26.67
N GLY A 548 28.22 34.69 27.24
CA GLY A 548 29.53 34.16 27.57
C GLY A 548 29.40 32.70 27.98
N SER A 549 30.17 31.82 27.37
CA SER A 549 30.15 30.39 27.69
C SER A 549 30.57 30.17 29.15
N PRO A 550 29.91 29.27 29.91
CA PRO A 550 30.24 29.06 31.31
C PRO A 550 31.67 28.51 31.47
N HIS A 551 32.55 29.29 32.07
CA HIS A 551 33.94 28.90 32.30
C HIS A 551 34.03 27.56 33.05
N ALA A 552 34.74 26.59 32.46
CA ALA A 552 35.05 25.34 33.12
C ALA A 552 35.94 25.59 34.34
N SER A 553 35.42 25.27 35.54
CA SER A 553 36.19 25.33 36.79
C SER A 553 36.92 24.00 37.01
N PRO A 554 38.24 23.99 37.22
CA PRO A 554 38.99 22.76 37.42
C PRO A 554 38.87 22.27 38.88
N ASP A 555 37.91 21.37 39.14
CA ASP A 555 38.04 20.19 40.02
C ASP A 555 36.69 19.52 40.30
N HIS A 556 36.35 18.47 39.53
CA HIS A 556 35.41 17.44 39.98
C HIS A 556 35.71 16.07 39.32
N PRO A 557 36.07 15.03 40.10
CA PRO A 557 36.38 13.71 39.56
C PRO A 557 35.12 12.87 39.32
N LYS A 558 35.09 12.19 38.16
CA LYS A 558 34.00 11.36 37.62
C LYS A 558 32.79 12.16 37.14
N ASN A 559 32.64 12.19 35.82
CA ASN A 559 31.46 12.73 35.13
C ASN A 559 30.25 11.80 35.38
N ASP A 560 29.35 12.18 36.29
CA ASP A 560 28.05 11.49 36.45
C ASP A 560 27.15 11.96 35.31
N GLY A 561 26.79 11.05 34.39
CA GLY A 561 26.02 11.36 33.18
C GLY A 561 24.66 12.00 33.46
N LYS A 562 24.11 11.81 34.68
CA LYS A 562 22.95 12.58 35.16
C LYS A 562 23.15 14.08 35.08
N THR A 563 24.37 14.59 35.18
CA THR A 563 24.65 16.03 35.04
C THR A 563 24.60 16.50 33.58
N GLU A 564 24.82 15.60 32.61
CA GLU A 564 24.84 15.93 31.17
C GLU A 564 23.43 16.04 30.59
N VAL A 565 22.54 15.10 30.93
CA VAL A 565 21.12 15.22 30.55
C VAL A 565 20.48 16.49 31.11
N HIS A 566 20.79 16.88 32.35
CA HIS A 566 20.31 18.15 32.91
C HIS A 566 20.88 19.38 32.19
N LYS A 567 22.15 19.35 31.72
CA LYS A 567 22.72 20.41 30.88
C LYS A 567 21.93 20.55 29.57
N ILE A 568 21.74 19.45 28.84
CA ILE A 568 21.00 19.42 27.57
C ILE A 568 19.54 19.91 27.76
N VAL A 569 18.83 19.38 28.75
CA VAL A 569 17.45 19.78 29.07
C VAL A 569 17.35 21.26 29.41
N ASN A 570 18.25 21.77 30.25
CA ASN A 570 18.28 23.20 30.59
C ASN A 570 18.65 24.08 29.40
N SER A 571 19.54 23.64 28.51
CA SER A 571 19.88 24.36 27.27
C SER A 571 18.66 24.61 26.37
N PHE A 572 17.64 23.73 26.37
CA PHE A 572 16.36 23.99 25.70
C PHE A 572 15.37 24.78 26.58
N LEU A 573 15.20 24.44 27.86
CA LEU A 573 14.22 25.11 28.74
C LEU A 573 14.57 26.57 29.09
N CYS A 574 15.85 26.93 29.06
CA CYS A 574 16.34 28.29 29.27
C CYS A 574 16.50 29.08 27.95
N LEU A 575 16.21 28.48 26.79
CA LEU A 575 16.52 29.05 25.48
C LEU A 575 15.64 30.26 25.13
N VAL A 576 14.34 30.17 25.42
CA VAL A 576 13.40 31.30 25.30
C VAL A 576 13.66 32.27 26.47
N PRO A 577 13.66 33.61 26.27
CA PRO A 577 13.87 34.58 27.36
C PRO A 577 12.64 34.67 28.29
N ASP A 578 12.84 35.09 29.54
CA ASP A 578 11.79 35.08 30.57
C ASP A 578 10.60 36.01 30.24
N GLU A 579 10.84 37.12 29.55
CA GLU A 579 9.78 38.04 29.08
C GLU A 579 8.84 37.39 28.04
N ALA A 580 9.30 36.32 27.38
CA ALA A 580 8.55 35.52 26.42
C ALA A 580 7.96 34.24 27.03
N LYS A 581 8.40 33.81 28.22
CA LYS A 581 7.81 32.65 28.92
C LYS A 581 6.45 33.03 29.51
N SER A 582 5.38 32.54 28.89
CA SER A 582 4.01 32.81 29.36
C SER A 582 3.19 31.56 29.69
N SER A 583 3.74 30.35 29.54
CA SER A 583 3.04 29.12 29.94
C SER A 583 2.83 29.01 31.46
N TYR A 584 3.81 29.43 32.28
CA TYR A 584 3.74 29.42 33.76
C TYR A 584 2.58 30.23 34.38
N HIS A 585 1.97 31.13 33.60
CA HIS A 585 0.88 32.00 34.05
C HIS A 585 -0.52 31.43 33.75
N VAL A 586 -0.61 30.19 33.24
CA VAL A 586 -1.86 29.50 32.91
C VAL A 586 -1.85 28.10 33.50
N GLU A 587 -2.89 27.72 34.24
CA GLU A 587 -3.00 26.39 34.82
C GLU A 587 -3.15 25.31 33.73
N GLY A 588 -2.51 24.15 33.91
CA GLY A 588 -2.58 23.00 33.01
C GLY A 588 -1.44 22.85 32.00
N THR A 589 -0.59 23.86 31.81
CA THR A 589 0.55 23.89 30.86
C THR A 589 1.81 23.11 31.33
N GLY A 590 1.65 22.21 32.30
CA GLY A 590 2.73 21.60 33.06
C GLY A 590 3.64 20.66 32.26
N TYR A 591 4.95 20.74 32.54
CA TYR A 591 6.00 19.98 31.87
C TYR A 591 5.84 18.45 31.98
N ASP A 592 5.19 17.96 33.04
CA ASP A 592 4.87 16.54 33.25
C ASP A 592 4.01 15.93 32.13
N THR A 593 3.25 16.73 31.38
CA THR A 593 2.51 16.24 30.20
C THR A 593 3.47 15.94 29.06
N TYR A 594 4.36 16.86 28.70
CA TYR A 594 5.41 16.63 27.70
C TYR A 594 6.27 15.41 28.01
N LEU A 595 6.68 15.22 29.27
CA LEU A 595 7.44 14.03 29.67
C LEU A 595 6.66 12.71 29.47
N ARG A 596 5.35 12.70 29.78
CA ARG A 596 4.50 11.50 29.59
C ARG A 596 4.21 11.22 28.13
N ASP A 597 3.94 12.24 27.33
CA ASP A 597 3.69 12.11 25.89
C ASP A 597 4.97 11.74 25.14
N ALA A 598 6.13 12.33 25.47
CA ALA A 598 7.42 11.93 24.93
C ALA A 598 7.77 10.47 25.30
N HIS A 599 7.53 10.03 26.55
CA HIS A 599 7.75 8.63 26.94
C HIS A 599 6.81 7.66 26.22
N ARG A 600 5.54 8.02 25.98
CA ARG A 600 4.64 7.20 25.14
C ARG A 600 5.21 7.10 23.71
N GLN A 601 5.38 8.25 23.05
CA GLN A 601 5.78 8.31 21.65
C GLN A 601 7.14 7.63 21.42
N PHE A 602 8.14 7.89 22.26
CA PHE A 602 9.50 7.33 22.08
C PHE A 602 9.50 5.80 22.15
N ARG A 603 8.77 5.22 23.11
CA ARG A 603 8.60 3.76 23.22
C ARG A 603 7.92 3.19 21.98
N ASP A 604 6.92 3.88 21.46
CA ASP A 604 6.15 3.44 20.30
C ASP A 604 7.02 3.51 19.01
N TYR A 605 7.88 4.54 18.87
CA TYR A 605 8.93 4.58 17.85
C TYR A 605 10.00 3.49 18.03
N CYS A 606 10.41 3.16 19.26
CA CYS A 606 11.32 2.04 19.53
C CYS A 606 10.72 0.70 19.09
N ALA A 607 9.40 0.51 19.24
CA ALA A 607 8.71 -0.70 18.77
C ALA A 607 8.70 -0.78 17.23
N ILE A 608 8.53 0.35 16.54
CA ILE A 608 8.67 0.45 15.07
C ILE A 608 10.11 0.10 14.63
N CYS A 609 11.11 0.64 15.34
CA CYS A 609 12.53 0.46 15.02
C CYS A 609 13.12 -0.91 15.42
N LEU A 610 12.37 -1.78 16.10
CA LEU A 610 12.90 -2.97 16.79
C LEU A 610 13.58 -4.01 15.88
N ARG A 611 13.39 -3.91 14.55
CA ARG A 611 14.04 -4.77 13.53
C ARG A 611 15.07 -4.03 12.66
N TRP A 612 15.39 -2.79 12.97
CA TRP A 612 16.33 -1.97 12.22
C TRP A 612 17.71 -2.08 12.87
N GLU A 613 18.75 -2.37 12.07
CA GLU A 613 20.11 -2.66 12.56
C GLU A 613 20.88 -1.36 12.86
N TRP A 614 20.36 -0.57 13.80
CA TRP A 614 20.93 0.74 14.14
C TRP A 614 22.32 0.67 14.79
N PRO A 615 23.24 1.60 14.45
CA PRO A 615 24.51 1.73 15.14
C PRO A 615 24.30 2.18 16.59
N VAL A 616 25.14 1.66 17.50
CA VAL A 616 25.06 1.92 18.95
C VAL A 616 25.57 3.34 19.31
N ALA A 617 26.41 3.94 18.46
CA ALA A 617 27.01 5.25 18.65
C ALA A 617 27.23 5.94 17.29
N PRO A 618 27.48 7.26 17.24
CA PRO A 618 27.84 7.96 16.00
C PRO A 618 29.13 7.38 15.38
N LYS A 619 29.28 7.55 14.06
CA LYS A 619 30.50 7.17 13.33
C LYS A 619 31.70 7.97 13.90
N PRO A 620 32.82 7.32 14.32
CA PRO A 620 33.99 8.06 14.81
C PRO A 620 34.58 8.93 13.69
N LEU A 621 34.98 10.17 14.03
CA LEU A 621 35.39 11.18 13.03
C LEU A 621 36.63 10.76 12.23
N GLU A 622 37.49 9.93 12.82
CA GLU A 622 38.68 9.36 12.18
C GLU A 622 38.35 8.37 11.04
N ASN A 623 37.08 7.93 10.95
CA ASN A 623 36.59 7.04 9.89
C ASN A 623 35.67 7.77 8.89
N CYS A 624 35.43 9.07 9.07
CA CYS A 624 34.52 9.87 8.23
C CYS A 624 35.23 10.44 6.99
N ASP A 625 34.50 10.56 5.87
CA ASP A 625 34.96 11.31 4.69
C ASP A 625 34.75 12.81 4.89
N LEU A 626 35.61 13.42 5.69
CA LEU A 626 35.53 14.83 6.08
C LEU A 626 36.01 15.81 4.99
N GLU A 627 36.45 15.34 3.82
CA GLU A 627 36.81 16.21 2.69
C GLU A 627 35.59 16.69 1.90
N ALA A 628 34.45 15.98 2.00
CA ALA A 628 33.22 16.35 1.31
C ALA A 628 32.51 17.57 1.94
N THR A 629 31.95 18.45 1.09
CA THR A 629 31.14 19.59 1.53
C THR A 629 29.81 19.13 2.13
N PHE A 630 29.54 19.48 3.38
CA PHE A 630 28.27 19.14 4.04
C PHE A 630 27.05 19.76 3.35
N PHE A 631 25.97 18.98 3.29
CA PHE A 631 24.61 19.43 3.00
C PHE A 631 23.66 18.59 3.86
N GLU A 632 22.72 19.22 4.56
CA GLU A 632 21.82 18.56 5.51
C GLU A 632 20.73 17.69 4.85
N GLY A 633 20.68 17.66 3.52
CA GLY A 633 19.62 17.02 2.75
C GLY A 633 18.41 17.95 2.55
N HIS A 634 17.70 17.77 1.44
CA HIS A 634 16.68 18.75 1.01
C HIS A 634 15.52 18.89 2.01
N PHE A 635 15.15 17.80 2.69
CA PHE A 635 14.05 17.79 3.66
C PHE A 635 14.40 18.55 4.95
N LEU A 636 15.57 18.29 5.55
CA LEU A 636 16.01 19.03 6.73
C LEU A 636 16.27 20.50 6.42
N LYS A 637 16.83 20.80 5.24
CA LYS A 637 16.98 22.19 4.78
C LYS A 637 15.64 22.94 4.80
N VAL A 638 14.60 22.39 4.17
CA VAL A 638 13.27 23.03 4.13
C VAL A 638 12.66 23.16 5.53
N LEU A 639 12.76 22.12 6.38
CA LEU A 639 12.26 22.20 7.75
C LEU A 639 12.99 23.24 8.60
N PHE A 640 14.32 23.37 8.45
CA PHE A 640 15.12 24.40 9.12
C PHE A 640 14.84 25.80 8.55
N ASP A 641 14.58 25.91 7.25
CA ASP A 641 14.22 27.18 6.59
C ASP A 641 12.79 27.64 6.99
N ARG A 642 11.84 26.73 7.27
CA ARG A 642 10.55 27.08 7.91
C ARG A 642 10.71 27.35 9.41
N MET A 643 11.53 26.58 10.14
CA MET A 643 11.76 26.80 11.57
C MET A 643 12.42 28.17 11.83
N GLY A 644 13.34 28.60 10.96
CA GLY A 644 13.92 29.94 10.97
C GLY A 644 12.92 31.09 10.72
N ARG A 645 11.69 30.77 10.27
CA ARG A 645 10.58 31.71 10.01
C ARG A 645 9.42 31.57 11.01
N ILE A 646 9.59 30.84 12.12
CA ILE A 646 8.51 30.58 13.10
C ILE A 646 7.83 31.86 13.65
N LEU A 647 8.53 33.00 13.66
CA LEU A 647 8.00 34.31 14.11
C LEU A 647 7.24 35.08 13.02
N ASP A 648 7.28 34.62 11.77
CA ASP A 648 6.83 35.35 10.56
C ASP A 648 5.88 34.53 9.67
N GLN A 649 5.47 33.33 10.11
CA GLN A 649 4.54 32.44 9.39
C GLN A 649 3.37 31.99 10.28
N PRO A 650 2.24 31.50 9.71
CA PRO A 650 1.02 31.25 10.47
C PRO A 650 1.12 30.19 11.58
N TYR A 651 0.26 30.31 12.59
CA TYR A 651 0.19 29.39 13.73
C TYR A 651 0.06 27.92 13.32
N ASP A 652 -0.87 27.58 12.41
CA ASP A 652 -1.08 26.19 11.99
C ASP A 652 0.11 25.60 11.21
N VAL A 653 0.84 26.43 10.44
CA VAL A 653 2.11 26.05 9.82
C VAL A 653 3.14 25.74 10.90
N ASN A 654 3.28 26.61 11.91
CA ASN A 654 4.23 26.41 13.00
C ASN A 654 3.96 25.11 13.76
N LEU A 655 2.69 24.77 13.98
CA LEU A 655 2.30 23.48 14.55
C LEU A 655 2.75 22.30 13.67
N GLN A 656 2.54 22.32 12.35
CA GLN A 656 2.98 21.20 11.49
C GLN A 656 4.51 21.08 11.39
N VAL A 657 5.24 22.19 11.28
CA VAL A 657 6.71 22.19 11.18
C VAL A 657 7.34 21.61 12.44
N THR A 658 6.85 22.03 13.62
CA THR A 658 7.31 21.47 14.91
C THR A 658 6.86 20.02 15.09
N SER A 659 5.63 19.67 14.72
CA SER A 659 5.11 18.28 14.71
C SER A 659 5.98 17.30 13.92
N VAL A 660 6.50 17.72 12.75
CA VAL A 660 7.46 16.92 11.96
C VAL A 660 8.82 16.83 12.63
N LEU A 661 9.38 17.95 13.11
CA LEU A 661 10.70 17.98 13.77
C LEU A 661 10.73 17.16 15.07
N SER A 662 9.65 17.16 15.85
CA SER A 662 9.50 16.32 17.05
C SER A 662 9.45 14.83 16.70
N ARG A 663 8.77 14.43 15.61
CA ARG A 663 8.80 13.03 15.12
C ARG A 663 10.18 12.60 14.66
N LEU A 664 10.90 13.45 13.93
CA LEU A 664 12.30 13.17 13.58
C LEU A 664 13.16 13.00 14.84
N SER A 665 13.00 13.89 15.81
CA SER A 665 13.72 13.85 17.10
C SER A 665 13.45 12.60 17.93
N LEU A 666 12.26 11.97 17.78
CA LEU A 666 11.88 10.75 18.50
C LEU A 666 12.58 9.47 18.01
N PHE A 667 13.22 9.44 16.84
CA PHE A 667 13.86 8.21 16.37
C PHE A 667 15.09 7.81 17.22
N PRO A 668 15.24 6.52 17.61
CA PRO A 668 16.34 6.02 18.43
C PRO A 668 17.62 5.77 17.60
N HIS A 669 18.10 6.80 16.89
CA HIS A 669 19.31 6.74 16.07
C HIS A 669 20.36 7.77 16.54
N PRO A 670 21.65 7.41 16.69
CA PRO A 670 22.66 8.29 17.29
C PRO A 670 22.91 9.58 16.48
N HIS A 671 23.07 9.51 15.16
CA HIS A 671 23.30 10.70 14.32
C HIS A 671 22.12 11.69 14.34
N ILE A 672 20.89 11.20 14.56
CA ILE A 672 19.70 12.06 14.74
C ILE A 672 19.71 12.71 16.13
N HIS A 673 20.11 11.95 17.17
CA HIS A 673 20.23 12.50 18.51
C HIS A 673 21.28 13.61 18.57
N GLU A 674 22.44 13.41 17.95
CA GLU A 674 23.48 14.43 17.82
C GLU A 674 22.97 15.66 17.04
N TYR A 675 22.52 15.47 15.80
CA TYR A 675 22.22 16.59 14.90
C TYR A 675 20.97 17.41 15.27
N LEU A 676 19.99 16.81 15.97
CA LEU A 676 18.73 17.50 16.35
C LEU A 676 18.63 17.85 17.84
N LEU A 677 19.31 17.14 18.74
CA LEU A 677 19.07 17.24 20.19
C LEU A 677 20.32 17.49 21.05
N ASP A 678 21.53 17.46 20.49
CA ASP A 678 22.74 17.88 21.21
C ASP A 678 23.04 19.37 20.96
N PRO A 679 22.94 20.25 21.98
CA PRO A 679 23.26 21.67 21.86
C PRO A 679 24.78 21.95 21.85
N TYR A 680 25.63 20.94 22.06
CA TYR A 680 27.09 21.08 22.19
C TYR A 680 27.88 20.55 20.98
N VAL A 681 27.21 20.22 19.87
CA VAL A 681 27.87 19.85 18.61
C VAL A 681 28.76 21.01 18.13
N ASN A 682 30.08 20.76 18.03
CA ASN A 682 31.03 21.72 17.47
C ASN A 682 30.81 21.82 15.94
N LEU A 683 29.94 22.72 15.50
CA LEU A 683 29.55 22.85 14.09
C LEU A 683 30.68 23.43 13.23
N ALA A 684 30.85 22.84 12.04
CA ALA A 684 31.72 23.39 11.00
C ALA A 684 31.18 24.73 10.47
N SER A 685 32.08 25.58 9.95
CA SER A 685 31.70 26.91 9.45
C SER A 685 30.63 26.82 8.36
N GLY A 686 29.62 27.68 8.45
CA GLY A 686 28.44 27.67 7.58
C GLY A 686 27.42 26.55 7.85
N CYS A 687 27.73 25.56 8.69
CA CYS A 687 26.80 24.50 9.05
C CYS A 687 25.81 24.93 10.15
N ARG A 688 24.68 24.23 10.24
CA ARG A 688 23.63 24.45 11.24
C ARG A 688 23.16 23.15 11.86
N SER A 689 22.56 23.22 13.05
CA SER A 689 21.80 22.17 13.71
C SER A 689 20.40 22.69 14.07
N LEU A 690 19.49 21.83 14.52
CA LEU A 690 18.18 22.29 15.00
C LEU A 690 18.35 23.30 16.16
N PHE A 691 19.29 23.04 17.07
CA PHE A 691 19.59 23.96 18.18
C PHE A 691 20.11 25.32 17.70
N SER A 692 21.06 25.37 16.76
CA SER A 692 21.61 26.66 16.29
C SER A 692 20.61 27.48 15.46
N VAL A 693 19.67 26.83 14.76
CA VAL A 693 18.52 27.50 14.13
C VAL A 693 17.63 28.16 15.19
N ILE A 694 17.31 27.46 16.29
CA ILE A 694 16.48 27.99 17.37
C ILE A 694 17.19 29.14 18.11
N VAL A 695 18.50 29.02 18.38
CA VAL A 695 19.32 30.11 18.94
C VAL A 695 19.23 31.38 18.08
N ARG A 696 19.33 31.24 16.74
CA ARG A 696 19.22 32.38 15.81
C ARG A 696 17.83 33.03 15.85
N VAL A 697 16.76 32.23 15.90
CA VAL A 697 15.37 32.71 16.06
C VAL A 697 15.19 33.48 17.38
N VAL A 698 15.75 32.97 18.48
CA VAL A 698 15.71 33.66 19.78
C VAL A 698 16.48 34.98 19.75
N GLY A 699 17.65 35.04 19.10
CA GLY A 699 18.41 36.29 18.96
C GLY A 699 17.63 37.40 18.24
N ASP A 700 16.93 37.06 17.16
CA ASP A 700 16.01 37.98 16.46
C ASP A 700 14.81 38.35 17.34
N LEU A 701 14.18 37.37 18.01
CA LEU A 701 13.09 37.60 18.95
C LEU A 701 13.47 38.64 20.03
N MET A 702 14.65 38.54 20.64
CA MET A 702 15.12 39.50 21.65
C MET A 702 15.21 40.93 21.11
N VAL A 703 15.63 41.11 19.85
CA VAL A 703 15.65 42.43 19.17
C VAL A 703 14.24 42.92 18.82
N ARG A 704 13.32 42.02 18.51
CA ARG A 704 11.91 42.35 18.20
C ARG A 704 11.10 42.71 19.46
N ILE A 705 11.28 42.00 20.57
CA ILE A 705 10.60 42.25 21.86
C ILE A 705 10.78 43.72 22.30
N GLN A 706 12.00 44.25 22.20
CA GLN A 706 12.33 45.64 22.58
C GLN A 706 11.53 46.70 21.80
N ARG A 707 10.89 46.34 20.68
CA ARG A 707 10.11 47.24 19.82
C ARG A 707 8.60 47.15 20.08
N ILE A 708 8.13 46.15 20.84
CA ILE A 708 6.70 45.87 21.06
C ILE A 708 6.29 46.34 22.46
N GLN A 709 5.51 47.43 22.51
CA GLN A 709 4.91 47.89 23.77
C GLN A 709 3.91 46.84 24.30
N ASP A 710 3.92 46.64 25.62
CA ASP A 710 3.11 45.67 26.36
C ASP A 710 3.22 44.22 25.84
N PHE A 711 4.42 43.80 25.42
CA PHE A 711 4.70 42.47 24.86
C PHE A 711 4.16 41.31 25.72
N THR A 712 4.61 41.15 26.97
CA THR A 712 4.21 40.01 27.82
C THR A 712 2.71 39.99 28.13
N PRO A 713 2.02 41.11 28.45
CA PRO A 713 0.56 41.16 28.51
C PRO A 713 -0.15 40.73 27.23
N LYS A 714 0.33 41.17 26.05
CA LYS A 714 -0.23 40.76 24.75
C LYS A 714 -0.02 39.28 24.47
N LEU A 715 1.16 38.74 24.79
CA LEU A 715 1.50 37.33 24.63
C LEU A 715 0.63 36.43 25.51
N LEU A 716 0.40 36.83 26.77
CA LEU A 716 -0.53 36.17 27.68
C LEU A 716 -1.97 36.16 27.15
N LEU A 717 -2.43 37.29 26.59
CA LEU A 717 -3.76 37.41 25.98
C LEU A 717 -3.90 36.49 24.75
N VAL A 718 -2.89 36.44 23.86
CA VAL A 718 -2.89 35.51 22.71
C VAL A 718 -2.91 34.06 23.17
N ARG A 719 -2.07 33.64 24.13
CA ARG A 719 -2.08 32.27 24.68
C ARG A 719 -3.45 31.89 25.25
N LYS A 720 -4.13 32.80 25.97
CA LYS A 720 -5.48 32.54 26.48
C LYS A 720 -6.54 32.39 25.37
N ARG A 721 -6.45 33.18 24.29
CA ARG A 721 -7.34 33.03 23.12
C ARG A 721 -7.14 31.68 22.43
N LEU A 722 -5.88 31.28 22.17
CA LEU A 722 -5.55 29.97 21.60
C LEU A 722 -6.03 28.79 22.46
N LEU A 723 -6.05 28.96 23.79
CA LEU A 723 -6.58 27.96 24.74
C LEU A 723 -8.10 28.05 24.95
N GLY A 724 -8.82 28.94 24.25
CA GLY A 724 -10.26 29.15 24.41
C GLY A 724 -10.70 29.73 25.76
N LEU A 725 -9.76 30.27 26.56
CA LEU A 725 -9.99 30.81 27.90
C LEU A 725 -10.49 32.26 27.89
N GLU A 726 -10.18 33.01 26.83
CA GLU A 726 -10.74 34.34 26.56
C GLU A 726 -11.27 34.39 25.12
N PRO A 727 -12.42 35.05 24.86
CA PRO A 727 -13.02 35.08 23.53
C PRO A 727 -12.22 35.92 22.54
N GLU A 728 -12.53 35.77 21.25
CA GLU A 728 -12.08 36.69 20.22
C GLU A 728 -12.48 38.13 20.58
N GLY A 729 -11.46 38.98 20.72
CA GLY A 729 -11.61 40.39 21.05
C GLY A 729 -11.05 41.28 19.94
N PRO A 730 -10.64 42.53 20.23
CA PRO A 730 -9.99 43.37 19.23
C PRO A 730 -8.71 42.70 18.68
N ILE A 731 -8.38 43.06 17.44
CA ILE A 731 -7.14 42.68 16.75
C ILE A 731 -5.94 43.07 17.63
N ILE A 732 -4.95 42.19 17.71
CA ILE A 732 -3.71 42.41 18.45
C ILE A 732 -2.60 42.64 17.44
N ASP A 733 -1.88 43.76 17.58
CA ASP A 733 -0.70 44.04 16.74
C ASP A 733 0.36 42.95 16.93
N HIS A 734 0.99 42.53 15.83
CA HIS A 734 2.00 41.47 15.80
C HIS A 734 1.50 40.06 16.20
N ILE A 735 0.21 39.75 16.04
CA ILE A 735 -0.38 38.46 16.42
C ILE A 735 0.42 37.24 15.94
N THR A 736 0.83 37.18 14.68
CA THR A 736 1.63 36.07 14.11
C THR A 736 2.95 35.84 14.84
N LEU A 737 3.62 36.91 15.28
CA LEU A 737 4.84 36.81 16.07
C LEU A 737 4.54 36.29 17.48
N LEU A 738 3.46 36.76 18.11
CA LEU A 738 3.05 36.30 19.44
C LEU A 738 2.66 34.81 19.42
N GLU A 739 1.96 34.37 18.39
CA GLU A 739 1.64 32.97 18.11
C GLU A 739 2.90 32.14 17.87
N GLY A 740 3.83 32.64 17.05
CA GLY A 740 5.14 32.01 16.81
C GLY A 740 5.98 31.84 18.07
N VAL A 741 5.99 32.84 18.96
CA VAL A 741 6.65 32.77 20.28
C VAL A 741 6.02 31.72 21.18
N ILE A 742 4.69 31.58 21.16
CA ILE A 742 3.98 30.55 21.94
C ILE A 742 4.36 29.15 21.45
N VAL A 743 4.35 28.91 20.13
CA VAL A 743 4.77 27.61 19.57
C VAL A 743 6.26 27.34 19.84
N LEU A 744 7.11 28.37 19.78
CA LEU A 744 8.54 28.26 20.13
C LEU A 744 8.76 27.84 21.60
N GLU A 745 8.01 28.42 22.55
CA GLU A 745 8.06 28.05 23.98
C GLU A 745 7.59 26.62 24.22
N GLU A 746 6.51 26.17 23.57
CA GLU A 746 6.00 24.80 23.68
C GLU A 746 6.94 23.78 23.02
N PHE A 747 7.49 24.07 21.84
CA PHE A 747 8.42 23.19 21.12
C PHE A 747 9.76 23.03 21.86
N CYS A 748 10.29 24.08 22.49
CA CYS A 748 11.49 23.95 23.33
C CYS A 748 11.24 23.01 24.54
N LYS A 749 10.03 23.00 25.11
CA LYS A 749 9.65 22.05 26.15
C LYS A 749 9.51 20.62 25.60
N GLU A 750 8.94 20.44 24.41
CA GLU A 750 8.84 19.11 23.79
C GLU A 750 10.22 18.53 23.47
N LEU A 751 11.12 19.28 22.83
CA LEU A 751 12.50 18.82 22.54
C LEU A 751 13.26 18.47 23.82
N ALA A 752 13.15 19.28 24.89
CA ALA A 752 13.73 18.99 26.19
C ALA A 752 13.21 17.66 26.77
N ALA A 753 11.89 17.41 26.68
CA ALA A 753 11.28 16.18 27.16
C ALA A 753 11.71 14.95 26.34
N ILE A 754 11.82 15.08 25.01
CA ILE A 754 12.34 14.04 24.12
C ILE A 754 13.80 13.72 24.47
N ALA A 755 14.66 14.73 24.62
CA ALA A 755 16.07 14.54 24.99
C ALA A 755 16.22 13.81 26.34
N PHE A 756 15.46 14.22 27.35
CA PHE A 756 15.42 13.57 28.67
C PHE A 756 15.03 12.08 28.58
N VAL A 757 13.93 11.78 27.87
CA VAL A 757 13.42 10.41 27.71
C VAL A 757 14.43 9.52 26.96
N LYS A 758 15.02 10.02 25.87
CA LYS A 758 16.02 9.27 25.07
C LYS A 758 17.26 8.93 25.91
N TYR A 759 17.78 9.91 26.65
CA TYR A 759 18.96 9.71 27.51
C TYR A 759 18.69 8.68 28.62
N HIS A 760 17.52 8.75 29.26
CA HIS A 760 17.19 7.77 30.30
C HIS A 760 16.97 6.36 29.77
N ALA A 761 16.42 6.22 28.56
CA ALA A 761 16.24 4.91 27.92
C ALA A 761 17.56 4.26 27.48
N SER A 762 18.52 5.03 26.96
CA SER A 762 19.87 4.51 26.64
C SER A 762 20.72 4.23 27.89
N SER A 763 20.36 4.82 29.03
CA SER A 763 21.02 4.60 30.33
C SER A 763 20.49 3.39 31.11
N THR A 764 19.36 2.80 30.69
CA THR A 764 18.82 1.56 31.28
C THR A 764 19.31 0.32 30.50
N PRO A 765 19.98 -0.65 31.16
CA PRO A 765 20.47 -1.88 30.54
C PRO A 765 19.40 -2.98 30.41
#